data_AF-A0A7W2MHP5-F1
#
_entry.id   AF-A0A7W2MHP5-F1
#
_cell.length_a   1.000
_cell.length_b   1.000
_cell.length_c   1.000
_cell.angle_alpha   90.00
_cell.angle_beta   90.00
_cell.angle_gamma   90.00
#
_symmetry.space_group_name_H-M   'P 1'
#
loop_
_entity.id
_entity.type
_entity.pdbx_description
1 polymer ?
#
loop_
_entity_poly.entity_id
_entity_poly.type
_entity_poly.pdbx_seq_one_letter_code
_entity_poly.pdbx_strand_id
1 'polypeptide(L)'
;MALWGGRFKEKASLQFKKFNDSLPVDYRMAVQDIVGSMAWAQAIHEVGVINDGELVRLTGALQELKTSVEENPKQILLSDAEDIHSWVEIQLIEKTGDLGKKLHTGRSRNDQVATDLKLWCKEKGGDLLFALVNLQQAMMNLAEREKDTVLPGYTHLQRAQPITFGHWCLAYVEMFNRDIGRLKDALYRLDVSPLGSGALAGTAYPIDRNALAHRLGFRTATMNSLDAVSDRDHVIELLASASISMMHLSRFAEDLIFYNSGEAGFVEMSDLVSSGSSLMPQKKNPDACELIRGKSGRVFGALTGMLTTMKALALAYNKDMQEDKEGLFDALDTWQECMEMAVLVADGLKVNRSRTLAAAQQGYANATELADYLVGKDIPFREAHHIVGEVVLAAIDKGVPLEDLTISQLQEFSDRIEQDVYQHLSIESTLNKREALGGTSRSQVEKALATTQSGNEAILNEQVVGAPGKQRIQVALKQVKQRLNAQRAAAMSVRRARMSDVDRIYQLTNFWADKGEILPRSRDNIIHDIQNFVVAELDGNVVGTASLYIYQTGLAEIRSVVVQDSDQHQGQGKALVQYLLEFAYQMELEQIIVLTYIPQYFQTLGFNFIDKSSLADNIIEDSEPSPHKDPADEVAMAYILSLPQQA
;
A
#
# COMPACT_ATOMS: atom_id res chain seq x y z
N MET A 1 19.14 -36.86 5.27
CA MET A 1 20.33 -37.36 4.55
C MET A 1 20.65 -36.30 3.50
N ALA A 2 21.88 -35.78 3.40
CA ALA A 2 22.17 -34.68 2.46
C ALA A 2 21.93 -35.13 1.01
N LEU A 3 21.30 -34.29 0.19
CA LEU A 3 20.88 -34.60 -1.19
C LEU A 3 22.05 -34.93 -2.12
N TRP A 4 23.26 -34.54 -1.75
CA TRP A 4 24.49 -34.68 -2.50
C TRP A 4 25.57 -35.38 -1.65
N GLY A 5 25.28 -36.59 -1.14
CA GLY A 5 26.18 -37.32 -0.25
C GLY A 5 27.12 -38.34 -0.91
N GLY A 6 26.75 -38.89 -2.07
CA GLY A 6 27.41 -40.09 -2.63
C GLY A 6 28.89 -39.92 -3.03
N ARG A 7 29.37 -38.68 -3.16
CA ARG A 7 30.75 -38.35 -3.55
C ARG A 7 31.68 -38.08 -2.37
N PHE A 8 31.16 -37.93 -1.16
CA PHE A 8 31.94 -37.50 0.01
C PHE A 8 32.29 -38.69 0.91
N LYS A 9 33.56 -38.75 1.33
CA LYS A 9 34.07 -39.79 2.25
C LYS A 9 33.95 -39.40 3.72
N GLU A 10 33.85 -38.10 4.00
CA GLU A 10 33.80 -37.51 5.34
C GLU A 10 32.51 -36.71 5.53
N LYS A 11 32.10 -36.52 6.78
CA LYS A 11 30.99 -35.64 7.12
C LYS A 11 31.42 -34.18 7.03
N ALA A 12 30.50 -33.31 6.62
CA ALA A 12 30.73 -31.85 6.67
C ALA A 12 31.00 -31.40 8.11
N SER A 13 31.90 -30.42 8.27
CA SER A 13 32.11 -29.79 9.58
C SER A 13 30.88 -28.99 9.99
N LEU A 14 30.61 -28.93 11.31
CA LEU A 14 29.48 -28.15 11.84
C LEU A 14 29.58 -26.66 11.47
N GLN A 15 30.81 -26.12 11.45
CA GLN A 15 31.05 -24.73 11.06
C GLN A 15 30.73 -24.49 9.59
N PHE A 16 31.13 -25.41 8.70
CA PHE A 16 30.83 -25.29 7.28
C PHE A 16 29.33 -25.39 7.02
N LYS A 17 28.65 -26.34 7.69
CA LYS A 17 27.19 -26.47 7.64
C LYS A 17 26.51 -25.14 7.99
N LYS A 18 26.83 -24.56 9.16
CA LYS A 18 26.25 -23.28 9.59
C LYS A 18 26.52 -22.12 8.61
N PHE A 19 27.65 -22.13 7.91
CA PHE A 19 28.00 -21.11 6.93
C PHE A 19 27.33 -21.33 5.56
N ASN A 20 27.01 -22.58 5.23
CA ASN A 20 26.48 -22.97 3.92
C ASN A 20 24.94 -22.98 3.88
N ASP A 21 24.30 -23.34 4.98
CA ASP A 21 22.85 -23.56 5.05
C ASP A 21 22.08 -22.24 4.92
N SER A 22 21.00 -22.24 4.15
CA SER A 22 20.16 -21.07 3.87
C SER A 22 18.75 -21.16 4.46
N LEU A 23 18.38 -22.29 5.08
CA LEU A 23 17.06 -22.51 5.66
C LEU A 23 16.54 -21.36 6.56
N PRO A 24 17.35 -20.71 7.43
CA PRO A 24 16.89 -19.60 8.24
C PRO A 24 16.40 -18.38 7.45
N VAL A 25 16.77 -18.26 6.18
CA VAL A 25 16.41 -17.16 5.28
C VAL A 25 15.40 -17.62 4.24
N ASP A 26 15.68 -18.72 3.54
CA ASP A 26 14.90 -19.17 2.38
C ASP A 26 13.58 -19.88 2.71
N TYR A 27 13.31 -20.20 4.00
CA TYR A 27 12.01 -20.72 4.43
C TYR A 27 10.83 -19.82 4.00
N ARG A 28 11.10 -18.53 3.76
CA ARG A 28 10.14 -17.56 3.24
C ARG A 28 9.59 -17.90 1.85
N MET A 29 10.28 -18.77 1.09
CA MET A 29 9.88 -19.21 -0.24
C MET A 29 9.19 -20.59 -0.24
N ALA A 30 8.82 -21.13 0.92
CA ALA A 30 8.26 -22.47 1.05
C ALA A 30 7.01 -22.70 0.19
N VAL A 31 6.10 -21.73 0.16
CA VAL A 31 4.88 -21.81 -0.67
C VAL A 31 5.25 -21.84 -2.16
N GLN A 32 6.21 -21.01 -2.58
CA GLN A 32 6.65 -20.96 -3.96
C GLN A 32 7.35 -22.27 -4.39
N ASP A 33 8.20 -22.86 -3.55
CA ASP A 33 8.84 -24.15 -3.82
C ASP A 33 7.81 -25.27 -4.00
N ILE A 34 6.77 -25.29 -3.15
CA ILE A 34 5.71 -26.30 -3.20
C ILE A 34 4.86 -26.12 -4.47
N VAL A 35 4.45 -24.90 -4.80
CA VAL A 35 3.69 -24.60 -6.03
C VAL A 35 4.52 -24.90 -7.28
N GLY A 36 5.79 -24.51 -7.28
CA GLY A 36 6.78 -24.86 -8.30
C GLY A 36 6.89 -26.37 -8.51
N SER A 37 6.92 -27.11 -7.41
CA SER A 37 6.96 -28.57 -7.38
C SER A 37 5.67 -29.22 -7.91
N MET A 38 4.49 -28.68 -7.59
CA MET A 38 3.22 -29.17 -8.16
C MET A 38 3.19 -28.98 -9.68
N ALA A 39 3.61 -27.82 -10.17
CA ALA A 39 3.65 -27.54 -11.61
C ALA A 39 4.67 -28.43 -12.34
N TRP A 40 5.81 -28.71 -11.69
CA TRP A 40 6.83 -29.62 -12.20
C TRP A 40 6.33 -31.07 -12.25
N ALA A 41 5.63 -31.54 -11.21
CA ALA A 41 5.01 -32.87 -11.20
C ALA A 41 4.09 -33.07 -12.41
N GLN A 42 3.26 -32.07 -12.72
CA GLN A 42 2.41 -32.09 -13.90
C GLN A 42 3.23 -32.11 -15.21
N ALA A 43 4.33 -31.35 -15.29
CA ALA A 43 5.16 -31.32 -16.49
C ALA A 43 5.87 -32.66 -16.76
N ILE A 44 6.39 -33.33 -15.72
CA ILE A 44 7.02 -34.65 -15.88
C ILE A 44 6.01 -35.77 -16.13
N HIS A 45 4.76 -35.61 -15.68
CA HIS A 45 3.64 -36.47 -16.04
C HIS A 45 3.31 -36.39 -17.54
N GLU A 46 3.26 -35.18 -18.10
CA GLU A 46 2.96 -34.94 -19.52
C GLU A 46 3.95 -35.60 -20.49
N VAL A 47 5.19 -35.83 -20.04
CA VAL A 47 6.23 -36.54 -20.80
C VAL A 47 6.42 -38.00 -20.37
N GLY A 48 5.52 -38.54 -19.54
CA GLY A 48 5.46 -39.97 -19.20
C GLY A 48 6.47 -40.44 -18.14
N VAL A 49 7.09 -39.55 -17.36
CA VAL A 49 8.01 -39.94 -16.27
C VAL A 49 7.25 -40.50 -15.06
N ILE A 50 6.04 -39.98 -14.82
CA ILE A 50 5.13 -40.47 -13.79
C ILE A 50 3.74 -40.74 -14.40
N ASN A 51 3.00 -41.68 -13.83
CA ASN A 51 1.62 -41.99 -14.24
C ASN A 51 0.57 -41.16 -13.47
N ASP A 52 -0.71 -41.28 -13.85
CA ASP A 52 -1.82 -40.51 -13.26
C ASP A 52 -1.95 -40.71 -11.74
N GLY A 53 -1.81 -41.96 -11.27
CA GLY A 53 -1.90 -42.27 -9.84
C GLY A 53 -0.71 -41.72 -9.04
N GLU A 54 0.47 -41.71 -9.63
CA GLU A 54 1.66 -41.07 -9.06
C GLU A 54 1.50 -39.55 -8.97
N LEU A 55 0.97 -38.91 -10.03
CA LEU A 55 0.69 -37.48 -10.05
C LEU A 55 -0.28 -37.08 -8.94
N VAL A 56 -1.44 -37.74 -8.84
CA VAL A 56 -2.46 -37.44 -7.82
C VAL A 56 -1.89 -37.55 -6.40
N ARG A 57 -1.09 -38.58 -6.13
CA ARG A 57 -0.45 -38.76 -4.82
C ARG A 57 0.58 -37.68 -4.51
N LEU A 58 1.40 -37.29 -5.50
CA LEU A 58 2.39 -36.21 -5.33
C LEU A 58 1.71 -34.87 -5.09
N THR A 59 0.75 -34.48 -5.92
CA THR A 59 0.06 -33.20 -5.79
C THR A 59 -0.77 -33.13 -4.52
N GLY A 60 -1.41 -34.24 -4.11
CA GLY A 60 -2.13 -34.32 -2.84
C GLY A 60 -1.21 -34.08 -1.63
N ALA A 61 -0.06 -34.77 -1.58
CA ALA A 61 0.90 -34.59 -0.50
C ALA A 61 1.51 -33.18 -0.47
N LEU A 62 1.79 -32.59 -1.63
CA LEU A 62 2.27 -31.21 -1.74
C LEU A 62 1.19 -30.20 -1.30
N GLN A 63 -0.08 -30.42 -1.63
CA GLN A 63 -1.18 -29.55 -1.22
C GLN A 63 -1.39 -29.57 0.29
N GLU A 64 -1.33 -30.76 0.92
CA GLU A 64 -1.36 -30.88 2.39
C GLU A 64 -0.18 -30.15 3.04
N LEU A 65 1.02 -30.29 2.46
CA LEU A 65 2.22 -29.61 2.95
C LEU A 65 2.08 -28.08 2.81
N LYS A 66 1.52 -27.60 1.68
CA LYS A 66 1.24 -26.18 1.46
C LYS A 66 0.33 -25.62 2.55
N THR A 67 -0.80 -26.28 2.81
CA THR A 67 -1.74 -25.85 3.87
C THR A 67 -1.06 -25.81 5.24
N SER A 68 -0.26 -26.82 5.58
CA SER A 68 0.48 -26.83 6.84
C SER A 68 1.49 -25.67 6.95
N VAL A 69 2.21 -25.37 5.87
CA VAL A 69 3.18 -24.26 5.82
C VAL A 69 2.48 -22.90 5.92
N GLU A 70 1.31 -22.74 5.30
CA GLU A 70 0.52 -21.51 5.38
C GLU A 70 -0.03 -21.28 6.81
N GLU A 71 -0.44 -22.34 7.51
CA GLU A 71 -0.91 -22.26 8.90
C GLU A 71 0.24 -21.95 9.88
N ASN A 72 1.41 -22.55 9.68
CA ASN A 72 2.57 -22.35 10.55
C ASN A 72 3.89 -22.40 9.77
N PRO A 73 4.35 -21.28 9.18
CA PRO A 73 5.59 -21.25 8.40
C PRO A 73 6.84 -21.46 9.26
N LYS A 74 6.78 -21.13 10.55
CA LYS A 74 7.93 -21.24 11.47
C LYS A 74 8.28 -22.69 11.84
N GLN A 75 7.40 -23.66 11.56
CA GLN A 75 7.71 -25.08 11.79
C GLN A 75 8.94 -25.55 11.00
N ILE A 76 9.20 -24.92 9.84
CA ILE A 76 10.33 -25.23 8.97
C ILE A 76 11.67 -25.01 9.70
N LEU A 77 11.74 -23.96 10.52
CA LEU A 77 12.93 -23.56 11.27
C LEU A 77 13.31 -24.53 12.41
N LEU A 78 12.44 -25.50 12.71
CA LEU A 78 12.75 -26.59 13.66
C LEU A 78 13.57 -27.71 13.01
N SER A 79 13.68 -27.71 11.69
CA SER A 79 14.43 -28.70 10.93
C SER A 79 15.91 -28.38 10.86
N ASP A 80 16.70 -29.43 10.66
CA ASP A 80 18.16 -29.37 10.44
C ASP A 80 18.51 -29.52 8.94
N ALA A 81 17.55 -29.25 8.06
CA ALA A 81 17.71 -29.26 6.60
C ALA A 81 18.61 -28.10 6.13
N GLU A 82 19.30 -28.30 4.99
CA GLU A 82 20.22 -27.29 4.42
C GLU A 82 19.48 -26.05 3.92
N ASP A 83 18.38 -26.25 3.20
CA ASP A 83 17.60 -25.24 2.48
C ASP A 83 16.12 -25.66 2.36
N ILE A 84 15.25 -24.73 1.96
CA ILE A 84 13.78 -24.95 1.92
C ILE A 84 13.37 -26.13 1.03
N HIS A 85 13.64 -26.05 -0.25
CA HIS A 85 14.17 -27.09 -1.10
C HIS A 85 14.39 -28.51 -0.53
N SER A 86 15.41 -28.71 0.33
CA SER A 86 15.69 -30.02 0.96
C SER A 86 14.64 -30.39 1.99
N TRP A 87 14.13 -29.40 2.72
CA TRP A 87 13.06 -29.60 3.68
C TRP A 87 11.77 -30.11 3.00
N VAL A 88 11.34 -29.48 1.90
CA VAL A 88 10.17 -29.91 1.12
C VAL A 88 10.35 -31.33 0.61
N GLU A 89 11.54 -31.65 0.07
CA GLU A 89 11.83 -33.00 -0.41
C GLU A 89 11.79 -34.05 0.71
N ILE A 90 12.36 -33.75 1.88
CA ILE A 90 12.30 -34.64 3.05
C ILE A 90 10.84 -34.89 3.45
N GLN A 91 10.03 -33.84 3.60
CA GLN A 91 8.62 -33.96 3.97
C GLN A 91 7.82 -34.75 2.93
N LEU A 92 8.11 -34.54 1.65
CA LEU A 92 7.44 -35.25 0.57
C LEU A 92 7.81 -36.74 0.54
N ILE A 93 9.08 -37.08 0.76
CA ILE A 93 9.55 -38.47 0.86
C ILE A 93 8.94 -39.17 2.08
N GLU A 94 8.85 -38.49 3.22
CA GLU A 94 8.19 -39.05 4.42
C GLU A 94 6.73 -39.43 4.14
N LYS A 95 6.01 -38.63 3.34
CA LYS A 95 4.62 -38.90 2.97
C LYS A 95 4.46 -39.91 1.82
N THR A 96 5.36 -39.90 0.83
CA THR A 96 5.13 -40.61 -0.45
C THR A 96 6.14 -41.73 -0.74
N GLY A 97 7.21 -41.85 0.05
CA GLY A 97 8.29 -42.80 -0.15
C GLY A 97 9.17 -42.44 -1.35
N ASP A 98 9.58 -43.45 -2.12
CA ASP A 98 10.44 -43.28 -3.31
C ASP A 98 9.79 -42.42 -4.40
N LEU A 99 8.46 -42.28 -4.39
CA LEU A 99 7.75 -41.40 -5.31
C LEU A 99 8.19 -39.94 -5.14
N GLY A 100 8.41 -39.48 -3.91
CA GLY A 100 8.91 -38.12 -3.64
C GLY A 100 10.27 -37.85 -4.29
N LYS A 101 11.12 -38.88 -4.38
CA LYS A 101 12.44 -38.79 -5.05
C LYS A 101 12.29 -38.65 -6.58
N LYS A 102 11.24 -39.21 -7.19
CA LYS A 102 11.00 -39.10 -8.63
C LYS A 102 10.70 -37.66 -9.06
N LEU A 103 10.19 -36.82 -8.16
CA LEU A 103 9.83 -35.43 -8.47
C LEU A 103 11.01 -34.62 -9.01
N HIS A 104 12.24 -34.88 -8.55
CA HIS A 104 13.43 -34.15 -8.98
C HIS A 104 13.94 -34.55 -10.39
N THR A 105 13.29 -35.50 -11.06
CA THR A 105 13.70 -35.94 -12.41
C THR A 105 13.71 -34.75 -13.38
N GLY A 106 14.87 -34.48 -13.99
CA GLY A 106 15.04 -33.44 -15.00
C GLY A 106 15.10 -32.00 -14.47
N ARG A 107 15.09 -31.78 -13.15
CA ARG A 107 15.14 -30.47 -12.49
C ARG A 107 16.45 -30.30 -11.72
N SER A 108 16.92 -29.06 -11.54
CA SER A 108 18.05 -28.75 -10.68
C SER A 108 17.63 -27.83 -9.53
N ARG A 109 18.48 -27.71 -8.51
CA ARG A 109 18.31 -26.67 -7.51
C ARG A 109 18.45 -25.26 -8.11
N ASN A 110 19.28 -25.12 -9.16
CA ASN A 110 19.59 -23.82 -9.76
C ASN A 110 18.38 -23.18 -10.47
N ASP A 111 17.65 -23.95 -11.28
CA ASP A 111 16.44 -23.45 -11.93
C ASP A 111 15.23 -23.42 -10.99
N GLN A 112 15.20 -24.30 -9.99
CA GLN A 112 14.20 -24.27 -8.92
C GLN A 112 14.30 -23.00 -8.08
N VAL A 113 15.45 -22.68 -7.48
CA VAL A 113 15.61 -21.48 -6.65
C VAL A 113 15.38 -20.19 -7.44
N ALA A 114 15.78 -20.15 -8.71
CA ALA A 114 15.52 -19.01 -9.59
C ALA A 114 14.02 -18.84 -9.87
N THR A 115 13.27 -19.95 -9.97
CA THR A 115 11.81 -19.93 -10.15
C THR A 115 11.13 -19.43 -8.89
N ASP A 116 11.50 -20.00 -7.74
CA ASP A 116 10.87 -19.70 -6.46
C ASP A 116 11.08 -18.24 -6.07
N LEU A 117 12.28 -17.71 -6.29
CA LEU A 117 12.58 -16.30 -6.04
C LEU A 117 11.77 -15.36 -6.94
N LYS A 118 11.62 -15.67 -8.25
CA LYS A 118 10.80 -14.85 -9.15
C LYS A 118 9.31 -14.92 -8.78
N LEU A 119 8.78 -16.09 -8.39
CA LEU A 119 7.41 -16.20 -7.89
C LEU A 119 7.21 -15.35 -6.63
N TRP A 120 8.14 -15.43 -5.68
CA TRP A 120 8.09 -14.65 -4.45
C TRP A 120 8.16 -13.14 -4.75
N CYS A 121 9.03 -12.72 -5.67
CA CYS A 121 9.15 -11.33 -6.12
C CYS A 121 7.86 -10.83 -6.80
N LYS A 122 7.15 -11.66 -7.55
CA LYS A 122 5.87 -11.30 -8.17
C LYS A 122 4.81 -11.00 -7.11
N GLU A 123 4.68 -11.86 -6.12
CA GLU A 123 3.73 -11.68 -5.01
C GLU A 123 4.08 -10.44 -4.19
N LYS A 124 5.32 -10.35 -3.69
CA LYS A 124 5.79 -9.21 -2.90
C LYS A 124 5.72 -7.90 -3.69
N GLY A 125 6.02 -7.92 -4.98
CA GLY A 125 5.89 -6.75 -5.87
C GLY A 125 4.45 -6.27 -6.00
N GLY A 126 3.47 -7.18 -5.97
CA GLY A 126 2.05 -6.83 -5.88
C GLY A 126 1.71 -6.09 -4.59
N ASP A 127 2.17 -6.58 -3.44
CA ASP A 127 1.99 -5.93 -2.13
C ASP A 127 2.69 -4.57 -2.04
N LEU A 128 3.86 -4.41 -2.68
CA LEU A 128 4.57 -3.14 -2.73
C LEU A 128 3.87 -2.12 -3.62
N LEU A 129 3.33 -2.55 -4.76
CA LEU A 129 2.54 -1.70 -5.65
C LEU A 129 1.29 -1.18 -4.93
N PHE A 130 0.64 -2.06 -4.16
CA PHE A 130 -0.45 -1.71 -3.26
C PHE A 130 -0.04 -0.62 -2.26
N ALA A 131 1.08 -0.81 -1.58
CA ALA A 131 1.55 0.12 -0.55
C ALA A 131 1.89 1.50 -1.14
N LEU A 132 2.51 1.53 -2.33
CA LEU A 132 2.78 2.77 -3.07
C LEU A 132 1.50 3.50 -3.47
N VAL A 133 0.50 2.79 -4.00
CA VAL A 133 -0.79 3.40 -4.39
C VAL A 133 -1.50 3.96 -3.16
N ASN A 134 -1.45 3.26 -2.03
CA ASN A 134 -2.05 3.75 -0.78
C ASN A 134 -1.35 5.01 -0.27
N LEU A 135 -0.03 5.05 -0.31
CA LEU A 135 0.73 6.24 0.02
C LEU A 135 0.38 7.41 -0.91
N GLN A 136 0.31 7.16 -2.21
CA GLN A 136 -0.11 8.16 -3.18
C GLN A 136 -1.52 8.69 -2.86
N GLN A 137 -2.47 7.80 -2.53
CA GLN A 137 -3.83 8.19 -2.16
C GLN A 137 -3.88 8.99 -0.85
N ALA A 138 -3.09 8.61 0.17
CA ALA A 138 -3.00 9.36 1.43
C ALA A 138 -2.47 10.79 1.18
N MET A 139 -1.44 10.93 0.34
CA MET A 139 -0.93 12.24 -0.07
C MET A 139 -1.93 13.05 -0.90
N MET A 140 -2.70 12.39 -1.77
CA MET A 140 -3.80 13.04 -2.51
C MET A 140 -4.91 13.53 -1.59
N ASN A 141 -5.28 12.76 -0.56
CA ASN A 141 -6.28 13.16 0.43
C ASN A 141 -5.79 14.36 1.25
N LEU A 142 -4.52 14.34 1.65
CA LEU A 142 -3.87 15.45 2.33
C LEU A 142 -3.82 16.70 1.43
N ALA A 143 -3.51 16.51 0.15
CA ALA A 143 -3.48 17.58 -0.84
C ALA A 143 -4.86 18.23 -1.03
N GLU A 144 -5.93 17.45 -1.13
CA GLU A 144 -7.31 17.97 -1.22
C GLU A 144 -7.70 18.73 0.05
N ARG A 145 -7.39 18.17 1.23
CA ARG A 145 -7.70 18.79 2.53
C ARG A 145 -6.99 20.14 2.74
N GLU A 146 -5.79 20.27 2.19
CA GLU A 146 -4.90 21.43 2.38
C GLU A 146 -4.65 22.20 1.07
N LYS A 147 -5.54 22.05 0.07
CA LYS A 147 -5.34 22.60 -1.28
C LYS A 147 -5.14 24.11 -1.33
N ASP A 148 -5.82 24.83 -0.44
CA ASP A 148 -5.79 26.29 -0.33
C ASP A 148 -4.88 26.78 0.82
N THR A 149 -4.31 25.86 1.62
CA THR A 149 -3.47 26.23 2.75
C THR A 149 -2.15 26.80 2.25
N VAL A 150 -1.89 28.08 2.50
CA VAL A 150 -0.62 28.73 2.12
C VAL A 150 0.55 28.11 2.88
N LEU A 151 1.66 27.89 2.19
CA LEU A 151 2.93 27.41 2.74
C LEU A 151 4.07 28.25 2.14
N PRO A 152 5.06 28.72 2.92
CA PRO A 152 6.26 29.32 2.35
C PRO A 152 7.01 28.28 1.51
N GLY A 153 7.26 28.57 0.23
CA GLY A 153 8.15 27.76 -0.59
C GLY A 153 9.59 27.92 -0.13
N TYR A 154 10.42 26.91 -0.36
CA TYR A 154 11.81 26.92 0.06
C TYR A 154 12.77 26.53 -1.06
N THR A 155 13.86 27.29 -1.15
CA THR A 155 15.07 26.92 -1.90
C THR A 155 16.26 27.19 -1.00
N HIS A 156 17.18 26.23 -0.85
CA HIS A 156 18.29 26.35 0.13
C HIS A 156 17.82 26.53 1.59
N LEU A 157 16.60 26.09 1.93
CA LEU A 157 15.91 26.40 3.18
C LEU A 157 15.74 27.90 3.46
N GLN A 158 15.92 28.75 2.45
CA GLN A 158 15.51 30.15 2.47
C GLN A 158 14.10 30.28 1.92
N ARG A 159 13.31 31.18 2.51
CA ARG A 159 11.95 31.46 2.05
C ARG A 159 12.02 32.02 0.63
N ALA A 160 11.34 31.32 -0.27
CA ALA A 160 11.12 31.73 -1.65
C ALA A 160 9.65 32.14 -1.80
N GLN A 161 9.08 31.98 -3.00
CA GLN A 161 7.69 32.33 -3.26
C GLN A 161 6.72 31.45 -2.45
N PRO A 162 5.57 31.99 -2.01
CA PRO A 162 4.50 31.21 -1.43
C PRO A 162 3.99 30.14 -2.41
N ILE A 163 3.68 28.97 -1.87
CA ILE A 163 2.96 27.88 -2.53
C ILE A 163 1.76 27.48 -1.68
N THR A 164 0.98 26.49 -2.12
CA THR A 164 0.03 25.82 -1.24
C THR A 164 0.59 24.52 -0.69
N PHE A 165 0.14 24.12 0.49
CA PHE A 165 0.47 22.84 1.09
C PHE A 165 -0.03 21.70 0.21
N GLY A 166 -1.20 21.85 -0.44
CA GLY A 166 -1.66 20.91 -1.44
C GLY A 166 -0.70 20.76 -2.63
N HIS A 167 -0.13 21.86 -3.11
CA HIS A 167 0.91 21.82 -4.15
C HIS A 167 2.17 21.06 -3.69
N TRP A 168 2.60 21.27 -2.45
CA TRP A 168 3.70 20.50 -1.84
C TRP A 168 3.39 19.00 -1.76
N CYS A 169 2.18 18.61 -1.35
CA CYS A 169 1.77 17.21 -1.33
C CYS A 169 1.78 16.57 -2.72
N LEU A 170 1.30 17.30 -3.74
CA LEU A 170 1.29 16.83 -5.12
C LEU A 170 2.70 16.60 -5.68
N ALA A 171 3.71 17.33 -5.21
CA ALA A 171 5.10 17.07 -5.59
C ALA A 171 5.56 15.65 -5.18
N TYR A 172 5.10 15.13 -4.05
CA TYR A 172 5.37 13.73 -3.64
C TYR A 172 4.49 12.73 -4.38
N VAL A 173 3.24 13.07 -4.69
CA VAL A 173 2.37 12.24 -5.56
C VAL A 173 3.06 11.95 -6.89
N GLU A 174 3.71 12.95 -7.49
CA GLU A 174 4.51 12.80 -8.71
C GLU A 174 5.71 11.87 -8.54
N MET A 175 6.42 11.97 -7.41
CA MET A 175 7.53 11.08 -7.08
C MET A 175 7.06 9.63 -6.97
N PHE A 176 5.98 9.38 -6.24
CA PHE A 176 5.41 8.04 -6.07
C PHE A 176 4.79 7.49 -7.36
N ASN A 177 4.25 8.34 -8.24
CA ASN A 177 3.79 7.92 -9.56
C ASN A 177 4.94 7.32 -10.40
N ARG A 178 6.12 7.94 -10.36
CA ARG A 178 7.31 7.39 -11.02
C ARG A 178 7.80 6.09 -10.37
N ASP A 179 7.67 5.96 -9.05
CA ASP A 179 8.02 4.72 -8.35
C ASP A 179 7.09 3.57 -8.73
N ILE A 180 5.78 3.84 -8.85
CA ILE A 180 4.79 2.90 -9.38
C ILE A 180 5.16 2.45 -10.79
N GLY A 181 5.53 3.38 -11.67
CA GLY A 181 5.98 3.07 -13.03
C GLY A 181 7.18 2.12 -13.04
N ARG A 182 8.24 2.45 -12.27
CA ARG A 182 9.45 1.61 -12.18
C ARG A 182 9.15 0.21 -11.65
N LEU A 183 8.34 0.10 -10.61
CA LEU A 183 7.98 -1.19 -10.03
C LEU A 183 7.17 -2.05 -11.03
N LYS A 184 6.21 -1.45 -11.75
CA LYS A 184 5.47 -2.16 -12.82
C LYS A 184 6.39 -2.68 -13.91
N ASP A 185 7.37 -1.89 -14.32
CA ASP A 185 8.33 -2.27 -15.34
C ASP A 185 9.25 -3.41 -14.89
N ALA A 186 9.74 -3.35 -13.65
CA ALA A 186 10.52 -4.42 -13.06
C ALA A 186 9.70 -5.72 -12.95
N LEU A 187 8.44 -5.62 -12.51
CA LEU A 187 7.51 -6.75 -12.42
C LEU A 187 7.23 -7.38 -13.80
N TYR A 188 7.13 -6.55 -14.85
CA TYR A 188 6.95 -7.05 -16.21
C TYR A 188 8.17 -7.81 -16.75
N ARG A 189 9.39 -7.30 -16.49
CA ARG A 189 10.64 -7.95 -16.92
C ARG A 189 10.93 -9.24 -16.15
N LEU A 190 10.63 -9.29 -14.85
CA LEU A 190 10.83 -10.50 -14.06
C LEU A 190 9.79 -11.60 -14.34
N ASP A 191 8.69 -11.29 -15.04
CA ASP A 191 7.60 -12.20 -15.37
C ASP A 191 7.96 -13.22 -16.48
N VAL A 192 9.07 -13.94 -16.29
CA VAL A 192 9.62 -14.93 -17.23
C VAL A 192 10.14 -16.13 -16.44
N SER A 193 9.63 -17.33 -16.74
CA SER A 193 9.91 -18.55 -15.97
C SER A 193 11.27 -19.19 -16.32
N PRO A 194 12.16 -19.42 -15.35
CA PRO A 194 13.42 -20.11 -15.57
C PRO A 194 13.30 -21.65 -15.48
N LEU A 195 12.18 -22.19 -14.95
CA LEU A 195 12.01 -23.62 -14.70
C LEU A 195 12.16 -24.46 -15.97
N GLY A 196 12.86 -25.60 -15.86
CA GLY A 196 13.22 -26.46 -16.99
C GLY A 196 14.57 -26.10 -17.63
N SER A 197 15.30 -25.14 -17.06
CA SER A 197 16.69 -24.82 -17.44
C SER A 197 17.71 -25.81 -16.86
N GLY A 198 17.28 -26.70 -15.96
CA GLY A 198 18.15 -27.65 -15.29
C GLY A 198 19.27 -26.95 -14.54
N ALA A 199 20.45 -27.57 -14.48
CA ALA A 199 21.58 -26.96 -13.78
C ALA A 199 22.17 -25.76 -14.54
N LEU A 200 22.16 -25.81 -15.88
CA LEU A 200 22.69 -24.78 -16.78
C LEU A 200 22.38 -25.01 -18.28
N ALA A 201 22.07 -26.25 -18.69
CA ALA A 201 22.02 -26.66 -20.10
C ALA A 201 20.60 -27.01 -20.62
N GLY A 202 19.57 -26.77 -19.82
CA GLY A 202 18.21 -27.24 -20.10
C GLY A 202 17.94 -28.64 -19.54
N THR A 203 16.67 -28.96 -19.37
CA THR A 203 16.22 -30.32 -19.02
C THR A 203 16.39 -31.27 -20.20
N ALA A 204 16.75 -32.52 -19.93
CA ALA A 204 16.95 -33.56 -20.95
C ALA A 204 15.64 -34.25 -21.41
N TYR A 205 14.50 -33.78 -20.88
CA TYR A 205 13.17 -34.29 -21.19
C TYR A 205 12.43 -33.31 -22.11
N PRO A 206 11.50 -33.76 -22.97
CA PRO A 206 10.78 -32.91 -23.91
C PRO A 206 9.65 -32.10 -23.21
N ILE A 207 10.01 -31.35 -22.18
CA ILE A 207 9.09 -30.53 -21.39
C ILE A 207 8.72 -29.27 -22.18
N ASP A 208 7.41 -29.00 -22.32
CA ASP A 208 6.93 -27.70 -22.82
C ASP A 208 7.09 -26.63 -21.74
N ARG A 209 8.18 -25.85 -21.85
CA ARG A 209 8.50 -24.79 -20.89
C ARG A 209 7.52 -23.62 -20.94
N ASN A 210 6.86 -23.36 -22.07
CA ASN A 210 5.87 -22.29 -22.15
C ASN A 210 4.56 -22.70 -21.46
N ALA A 211 4.12 -23.94 -21.65
CA ALA A 211 2.99 -24.48 -20.90
C ALA A 211 3.26 -24.47 -19.38
N LEU A 212 4.47 -24.88 -18.98
CA LEU A 212 4.91 -24.82 -17.59
C LEU A 212 4.93 -23.38 -17.03
N ALA A 213 5.45 -22.42 -17.80
CA ALA A 213 5.46 -21.01 -17.41
C ALA A 213 4.04 -20.49 -17.15
N HIS A 214 3.11 -20.72 -18.08
CA HIS A 214 1.71 -20.29 -17.92
C HIS A 214 1.02 -20.94 -16.72
N ARG A 215 1.29 -22.23 -16.45
CA ARG A 215 0.77 -22.94 -15.28
C ARG A 215 1.21 -22.30 -13.96
N LEU A 216 2.44 -21.81 -13.92
CA LEU A 216 3.00 -21.06 -12.79
C LEU A 216 2.58 -19.58 -12.78
N GLY A 217 1.73 -19.15 -13.71
CA GLY A 217 1.28 -17.77 -13.83
C GLY A 217 2.32 -16.82 -14.41
N PHE A 218 3.42 -17.32 -15.00
CA PHE A 218 4.37 -16.50 -15.76
C PHE A 218 3.87 -16.21 -17.17
N ARG A 219 4.36 -15.11 -17.76
CA ARG A 219 4.03 -14.73 -19.15
C ARG A 219 4.67 -15.61 -20.21
N THR A 220 5.91 -16.06 -20.00
CA THR A 220 6.67 -16.86 -20.96
C THR A 220 7.83 -17.58 -20.27
N ALA A 221 8.45 -18.57 -20.93
CA ALA A 221 9.71 -19.17 -20.48
C ALA A 221 10.93 -18.34 -20.89
N THR A 222 12.04 -18.49 -20.17
CA THR A 222 13.34 -17.91 -20.55
C THR A 222 13.91 -18.56 -21.80
N MET A 223 14.63 -17.78 -22.61
CA MET A 223 15.17 -18.21 -23.90
C MET A 223 16.53 -18.91 -23.83
N ASN A 224 17.28 -18.75 -22.73
CA ASN A 224 18.62 -19.31 -22.57
C ASN A 224 18.80 -19.88 -21.16
N SER A 225 19.24 -21.14 -21.05
CA SER A 225 19.36 -21.84 -19.78
C SER A 225 20.56 -21.40 -18.93
N LEU A 226 21.66 -20.94 -19.55
CA LEU A 226 22.82 -20.39 -18.82
C LEU A 226 22.43 -19.10 -18.13
N ASP A 227 21.77 -18.22 -18.88
CA ASP A 227 21.19 -16.97 -18.38
C ASP A 227 20.16 -17.22 -17.28
N ALA A 228 19.18 -18.09 -17.52
CA ALA A 228 18.08 -18.35 -16.60
C ALA A 228 18.50 -18.75 -15.17
N VAL A 229 19.58 -19.52 -15.04
CA VAL A 229 20.10 -19.97 -13.73
C VAL A 229 21.09 -18.99 -13.10
N SER A 230 21.56 -17.99 -13.86
CA SER A 230 22.53 -16.99 -13.41
C SER A 230 21.95 -15.58 -13.27
N ASP A 231 20.77 -15.32 -13.82
CA ASP A 231 20.06 -14.03 -13.78
C ASP A 231 19.68 -13.64 -12.34
N ARG A 232 20.06 -12.41 -11.95
CA ARG A 232 19.58 -11.70 -10.75
C ARG A 232 19.23 -10.24 -11.03
N ASP A 233 18.99 -9.89 -12.29
CA ASP A 233 18.64 -8.53 -12.69
C ASP A 233 17.33 -8.09 -12.03
N HIS A 234 16.36 -9.00 -11.90
CA HIS A 234 15.11 -8.74 -11.19
C HIS A 234 15.31 -8.35 -9.71
N VAL A 235 16.27 -8.96 -9.02
CA VAL A 235 16.63 -8.60 -7.63
C VAL A 235 17.22 -7.19 -7.60
N ILE A 236 18.16 -6.90 -8.49
CA ILE A 236 18.81 -5.59 -8.61
C ILE A 236 17.81 -4.49 -8.98
N GLU A 237 16.92 -4.73 -9.93
CA GLU A 237 15.91 -3.76 -10.35
C GLU A 237 14.88 -3.46 -9.24
N LEU A 238 14.47 -4.47 -8.47
CA LEU A 238 13.61 -4.26 -7.31
C LEU A 238 14.31 -3.48 -6.20
N LEU A 239 15.57 -3.81 -5.90
CA LEU A 239 16.40 -3.07 -4.95
C LEU A 239 16.67 -1.62 -5.40
N ALA A 240 16.85 -1.39 -6.70
CA ALA A 240 17.00 -0.06 -7.28
C ALA A 240 15.70 0.75 -7.18
N SER A 241 14.56 0.13 -7.49
CA SER A 241 13.24 0.74 -7.35
C SER A 241 12.95 1.13 -5.90
N ALA A 242 13.21 0.21 -4.96
CA ALA A 242 13.10 0.46 -3.53
C ALA A 242 14.03 1.59 -3.07
N SER A 243 15.28 1.61 -3.52
CA SER A 243 16.27 2.65 -3.16
C SER A 243 15.84 4.03 -3.64
N ILE A 244 15.37 4.16 -4.89
CA ILE A 244 14.89 5.45 -5.40
C ILE A 244 13.65 5.91 -4.63
N SER A 245 12.72 5.00 -4.33
CA SER A 245 11.52 5.34 -3.56
C SER A 245 11.82 5.71 -2.11
N MET A 246 12.77 5.01 -1.47
CA MET A 246 13.25 5.36 -0.13
C MET A 246 13.95 6.72 -0.09
N MET A 247 14.59 7.16 -1.18
CA MET A 247 15.10 8.53 -1.30
C MET A 247 13.96 9.56 -1.41
N HIS A 248 12.84 9.25 -2.09
CA HIS A 248 11.67 10.13 -2.07
C HIS A 248 11.07 10.22 -0.66
N LEU A 249 10.90 9.08 0.02
CA LEU A 249 10.43 9.00 1.39
C LEU A 249 11.35 9.73 2.38
N SER A 250 12.67 9.67 2.20
CA SER A 250 13.61 10.38 3.06
C SER A 250 13.49 11.90 2.90
N ARG A 251 13.19 12.39 1.68
CA ARG A 251 12.91 13.81 1.45
C ARG A 251 11.59 14.24 2.09
N PHE A 252 10.55 13.42 1.96
CA PHE A 252 9.26 13.64 2.64
C PHE A 252 9.44 13.75 4.16
N ALA A 253 10.22 12.82 4.73
CA ALA A 253 10.56 12.84 6.14
C ALA A 253 11.34 14.10 6.54
N GLU A 254 12.34 14.53 5.75
CA GLU A 254 13.13 15.73 6.04
C GLU A 254 12.25 16.99 6.14
N ASP A 255 11.39 17.20 5.14
CA ASP A 255 10.49 18.36 5.10
C ASP A 255 9.58 18.38 6.32
N LEU A 256 9.00 17.23 6.70
CA LEU A 256 8.14 17.14 7.87
C LEU A 256 8.88 17.27 9.20
N ILE A 257 10.12 16.78 9.30
CA ILE A 257 10.97 17.00 10.49
C ILE A 257 11.21 18.50 10.66
N PHE A 258 11.56 19.21 9.58
CA PHE A 258 11.74 20.66 9.60
C PHE A 258 10.43 21.39 9.94
N TYR A 259 9.32 21.05 9.28
CA TYR A 259 8.02 21.68 9.49
C TYR A 259 7.45 21.46 10.90
N ASN A 260 7.78 20.34 11.55
CA ASN A 260 7.37 20.02 12.92
C ASN A 260 8.30 20.64 13.99
N SER A 261 9.42 21.26 13.59
CA SER A 261 10.31 21.94 14.53
C SER A 261 9.63 23.13 15.23
N GLY A 262 10.09 23.48 16.43
CA GLY A 262 9.59 24.68 17.13
C GLY A 262 9.87 25.99 16.40
N GLU A 263 10.90 26.03 15.54
CA GLU A 263 11.26 27.20 14.73
C GLU A 263 10.22 27.45 13.63
N ALA A 264 9.82 26.40 12.91
CA ALA A 264 8.80 26.48 11.86
C ALA A 264 7.39 26.46 12.45
N GLY A 265 7.03 25.37 13.14
CA GLY A 265 5.71 25.15 13.72
C GLY A 265 4.59 25.04 12.67
N PHE A 266 4.92 24.55 11.47
CA PHE A 266 3.99 24.48 10.34
C PHE A 266 3.05 23.28 10.44
N VAL A 267 3.53 22.19 11.01
CA VAL A 267 2.74 20.97 11.20
C VAL A 267 2.90 20.44 12.62
N GLU A 268 1.91 19.67 13.03
CA GLU A 268 1.96 18.84 14.23
C GLU A 268 1.65 17.40 13.84
N MET A 269 2.55 16.48 14.18
CA MET A 269 2.33 15.04 13.97
C MET A 269 1.30 14.47 14.94
N SER A 270 0.64 13.36 14.59
CA SER A 270 -0.30 12.67 15.49
C SER A 270 0.44 11.93 16.62
N ASP A 271 -0.20 11.80 17.79
CA ASP A 271 0.35 11.01 18.92
C ASP A 271 0.58 9.55 18.54
N LEU A 272 -0.16 9.02 17.56
CA LEU A 272 -0.01 7.66 17.05
C LEU A 272 1.37 7.40 16.42
N VAL A 273 2.03 8.45 15.94
CA VAL A 273 3.28 8.37 15.15
C VAL A 273 4.40 9.23 15.73
N SER A 274 4.29 9.62 17.00
CA SER A 274 5.27 10.44 17.72
C SER A 274 5.52 9.90 19.12
N SER A 275 6.75 10.04 19.61
CA SER A 275 7.06 9.82 21.02
C SER A 275 7.23 11.15 21.78
N GLY A 276 7.04 11.08 23.09
CA GLY A 276 7.37 12.15 24.01
C GLY A 276 8.72 11.95 24.69
N SER A 277 9.23 13.00 25.36
CA SER A 277 10.38 12.87 26.26
C SER A 277 9.92 12.60 27.69
N SER A 278 10.56 11.64 28.37
CA SER A 278 10.33 11.39 29.80
C SER A 278 10.76 12.55 30.71
N LEU A 279 11.63 13.45 30.23
CA LEU A 279 12.13 14.60 30.97
C LEU A 279 11.44 15.92 30.57
N MET A 280 11.01 16.05 29.32
CA MET A 280 10.47 17.29 28.75
C MET A 280 9.06 17.07 28.19
N PRO A 281 8.00 17.30 28.99
CA PRO A 281 6.63 16.92 28.63
C PRO A 281 6.06 17.68 27.42
N GLN A 282 6.63 18.83 27.06
CA GLN A 282 6.26 19.60 25.87
C GLN A 282 6.89 19.09 24.57
N LYS A 283 7.88 18.19 24.64
CA LYS A 283 8.67 17.78 23.47
C LYS A 283 8.02 16.57 22.78
N LYS A 284 7.57 16.76 21.55
CA LYS A 284 7.04 15.71 20.66
C LYS A 284 8.00 15.48 19.49
N ASN A 285 8.55 14.27 19.40
CA ASN A 285 9.57 13.94 18.41
C ASN A 285 8.95 13.32 17.14
N PRO A 286 9.45 13.67 15.94
CA PRO A 286 8.98 13.10 14.68
C PRO A 286 9.63 11.72 14.39
N ASP A 287 9.61 10.79 15.35
CA ASP A 287 10.41 9.55 15.28
C ASP A 287 10.09 8.70 14.05
N ALA A 288 8.82 8.65 13.63
CA ALA A 288 8.41 7.96 12.41
C ALA A 288 9.15 8.48 11.18
N CYS A 289 9.27 9.81 11.02
CA CYS A 289 10.00 10.42 9.92
C CYS A 289 11.51 10.20 10.05
N GLU A 290 12.07 10.30 11.26
CA GLU A 290 13.49 10.03 11.49
C GLU A 290 13.86 8.58 11.13
N LEU A 291 13.01 7.62 11.50
CA LEU A 291 13.19 6.21 11.16
C LEU A 291 13.02 5.93 9.66
N ILE A 292 12.02 6.54 9.00
CA ILE A 292 11.88 6.44 7.53
C ILE A 292 13.16 6.94 6.84
N ARG A 293 13.66 8.13 7.24
CA ARG A 293 14.89 8.70 6.69
C ARG A 293 16.11 7.82 6.97
N GLY A 294 16.23 7.27 8.18
CA GLY A 294 17.36 6.40 8.59
C GLY A 294 17.35 5.04 7.90
N LYS A 295 16.18 4.43 7.71
CA LYS A 295 16.01 3.12 7.05
C LYS A 295 16.41 3.14 5.57
N SER A 296 16.47 4.31 4.92
CA SER A 296 16.93 4.44 3.54
C SER A 296 18.35 3.90 3.33
N GLY A 297 19.27 4.15 4.27
CA GLY A 297 20.65 3.66 4.20
C GLY A 297 20.77 2.13 4.15
N ARG A 298 19.87 1.43 4.86
CA ARG A 298 19.83 -0.04 4.85
C ARG A 298 19.42 -0.60 3.48
N VAL A 299 18.40 0.00 2.87
CA VAL A 299 17.93 -0.37 1.52
C VAL A 299 19.00 -0.07 0.47
N PHE A 300 19.70 1.06 0.57
CA PHE A 300 20.81 1.40 -0.34
C PHE A 300 21.99 0.41 -0.19
N GLY A 301 22.25 -0.02 1.03
CA GLY A 301 23.25 -1.04 1.35
C GLY A 301 22.95 -2.37 0.66
N ALA A 302 21.69 -2.83 0.68
CA ALA A 302 21.28 -4.05 0.00
C ALA A 302 21.51 -3.99 -1.52
N LEU A 303 21.15 -2.87 -2.17
CA LEU A 303 21.44 -2.66 -3.60
C LEU A 303 22.94 -2.72 -3.89
N THR A 304 23.73 -2.00 -3.09
CA THR A 304 25.19 -1.94 -3.26
C THR A 304 25.82 -3.32 -3.07
N GLY A 305 25.36 -4.07 -2.07
CA GLY A 305 25.77 -5.44 -1.82
C GLY A 305 25.49 -6.35 -3.02
N MET A 306 24.25 -6.36 -3.51
CA MET A 306 23.84 -7.22 -4.63
C MET A 306 24.62 -6.91 -5.93
N LEU A 307 24.77 -5.62 -6.28
CA LEU A 307 25.58 -5.21 -7.43
C LEU A 307 27.03 -5.68 -7.31
N THR A 308 27.59 -5.62 -6.10
CA THR A 308 28.96 -6.04 -5.83
C THR A 308 29.11 -7.56 -5.90
N THR A 309 28.15 -8.32 -5.37
CA THR A 309 28.11 -9.79 -5.45
C THR A 309 28.02 -10.28 -6.90
N MET A 310 27.19 -9.64 -7.74
CA MET A 310 27.04 -10.04 -9.15
C MET A 310 28.20 -9.61 -10.04
N LYS A 311 29.01 -8.61 -9.63
CA LYS A 311 30.08 -8.05 -10.44
C LYS A 311 31.13 -9.11 -10.80
N ALA A 312 31.32 -9.31 -12.11
CA ALA A 312 32.35 -10.19 -12.68
C ALA A 312 32.23 -11.67 -12.28
N LEU A 313 31.04 -12.09 -11.84
CA LEU A 313 30.75 -13.49 -11.55
C LEU A 313 30.72 -14.29 -12.86
N ALA A 314 31.48 -15.38 -12.93
CA ALA A 314 31.56 -16.20 -14.14
C ALA A 314 30.25 -16.97 -14.35
N LEU A 315 29.81 -17.12 -15.61
CA LEU A 315 28.64 -17.95 -15.90
C LEU A 315 28.90 -19.44 -15.54
N ALA A 316 27.90 -20.21 -15.10
CA ALA A 316 26.49 -19.83 -14.90
C ALA A 316 26.16 -19.60 -13.41
N TYR A 317 25.62 -20.60 -12.71
CA TYR A 317 25.31 -20.50 -11.29
C TYR A 317 26.56 -20.62 -10.42
N ASN A 318 26.70 -19.75 -9.42
CA ASN A 318 27.72 -19.84 -8.38
C ASN A 318 27.06 -19.68 -7.00
N LYS A 319 27.67 -20.24 -5.96
CA LYS A 319 27.13 -20.21 -4.59
C LYS A 319 27.04 -18.79 -4.01
N ASP A 320 27.81 -17.84 -4.55
CA ASP A 320 27.72 -16.40 -4.28
C ASP A 320 26.28 -15.87 -4.44
N MET A 321 25.51 -16.44 -5.40
CA MET A 321 24.11 -16.09 -5.62
C MET A 321 23.17 -16.54 -4.50
N GLN A 322 23.65 -17.18 -3.44
CA GLN A 322 22.85 -17.41 -2.23
C GLN A 322 22.60 -16.12 -1.45
N GLU A 323 23.47 -15.11 -1.60
CA GLU A 323 23.38 -13.79 -0.95
C GLU A 323 22.28 -12.88 -1.54
N ASP A 324 21.53 -13.37 -2.53
CA ASP A 324 20.44 -12.64 -3.19
C ASP A 324 19.19 -12.44 -2.30
N LYS A 325 18.98 -13.30 -1.29
CA LYS A 325 17.71 -13.35 -0.53
C LYS A 325 17.70 -12.42 0.67
N GLU A 326 18.71 -12.50 1.53
CA GLU A 326 18.67 -11.80 2.83
C GLU A 326 18.53 -10.28 2.64
N GLY A 327 19.38 -9.69 1.78
CA GLY A 327 19.33 -8.27 1.47
C GLY A 327 18.04 -7.85 0.76
N LEU A 328 17.54 -8.66 -0.18
CA LEU A 328 16.29 -8.39 -0.89
C LEU A 328 15.10 -8.40 0.05
N PHE A 329 14.95 -9.47 0.82
CA PHE A 329 13.86 -9.69 1.75
C PHE A 329 13.77 -8.57 2.77
N ASP A 330 14.89 -8.24 3.39
CA ASP A 330 14.98 -7.15 4.36
C ASP A 330 14.67 -5.78 3.74
N ALA A 331 15.21 -5.50 2.56
CA ALA A 331 15.00 -4.21 1.89
C ALA A 331 13.54 -4.01 1.46
N LEU A 332 12.89 -5.04 0.91
CA LEU A 332 11.50 -4.94 0.47
C LEU A 332 10.51 -4.92 1.65
N ASP A 333 10.79 -5.61 2.76
CA ASP A 333 10.00 -5.48 3.98
C ASP A 333 10.15 -4.08 4.58
N THR A 334 11.40 -3.58 4.68
CA THR A 334 11.68 -2.23 5.17
C THR A 334 10.99 -1.16 4.33
N TRP A 335 11.03 -1.30 2.99
CA TRP A 335 10.38 -0.34 2.09
C TRP A 335 8.86 -0.33 2.30
N GLN A 336 8.23 -1.51 2.39
CA GLN A 336 6.79 -1.63 2.67
C GLN A 336 6.42 -0.96 4.01
N GLU A 337 7.13 -1.29 5.10
CA GLU A 337 6.90 -0.69 6.41
C GLU A 337 7.01 0.84 6.39
N CYS A 338 7.99 1.38 5.66
CA CYS A 338 8.17 2.82 5.54
C CYS A 338 7.02 3.49 4.78
N MET A 339 6.48 2.84 3.74
CA MET A 339 5.30 3.35 3.02
C MET A 339 4.06 3.33 3.90
N GLU A 340 3.81 2.24 4.62
CA GLU A 340 2.69 2.11 5.55
C GLU A 340 2.78 3.14 6.69
N MET A 341 3.98 3.37 7.23
CA MET A 341 4.21 4.40 8.24
C MET A 341 4.01 5.81 7.67
N ALA A 342 4.45 6.08 6.43
CA ALA A 342 4.26 7.37 5.78
C ALA A 342 2.77 7.68 5.54
N VAL A 343 1.94 6.67 5.26
CA VAL A 343 0.47 6.80 5.21
C VAL A 343 -0.08 7.28 6.55
N LEU A 344 0.32 6.64 7.66
CA LEU A 344 -0.12 7.04 9.00
C LEU A 344 0.30 8.46 9.36
N VAL A 345 1.52 8.86 8.97
CA VAL A 345 2.01 10.24 9.14
C VAL A 345 1.14 11.22 8.35
N ALA A 346 0.88 10.95 7.07
CA ALA A 346 0.09 11.84 6.21
C ALA A 346 -1.36 11.98 6.69
N ASP A 347 -2.01 10.88 7.09
CA ASP A 347 -3.40 10.88 7.56
C ASP A 347 -3.56 11.67 8.86
N GLY A 348 -2.63 11.48 9.82
CA GLY A 348 -2.67 12.10 11.14
C GLY A 348 -2.09 13.52 11.22
N LEU A 349 -1.46 14.02 10.16
CA LEU A 349 -0.79 15.32 10.15
C LEU A 349 -1.78 16.46 10.34
N LYS A 350 -1.50 17.41 11.25
CA LYS A 350 -2.27 18.65 11.40
C LYS A 350 -1.45 19.82 10.89
N VAL A 351 -2.01 20.61 9.97
CA VAL A 351 -1.33 21.80 9.43
C VAL A 351 -1.77 23.05 10.18
N ASN A 352 -0.81 23.83 10.68
CA ASN A 352 -1.06 25.12 11.30
C ASN A 352 -1.18 26.21 10.23
N ARG A 353 -2.40 26.35 9.69
CA ARG A 353 -2.73 27.30 8.61
C ARG A 353 -2.34 28.76 8.93
N SER A 354 -2.56 29.19 10.18
CA SER A 354 -2.18 30.54 10.62
C SER A 354 -0.67 30.75 10.63
N ARG A 355 0.09 29.77 11.13
CA ARG A 355 1.55 29.89 11.24
C ARG A 355 2.23 29.84 9.87
N THR A 356 1.75 28.97 9.00
CA THR A 356 2.25 28.84 7.62
C THR A 356 1.96 30.10 6.81
N LEU A 357 0.75 30.67 6.90
CA LEU A 357 0.43 31.96 6.28
C LEU A 357 1.32 33.10 6.80
N ALA A 358 1.46 33.23 8.13
CA ALA A 358 2.31 34.26 8.73
C ALA A 358 3.78 34.12 8.30
N ALA A 359 4.28 32.90 8.15
CA ALA A 359 5.64 32.67 7.67
C ALA A 359 5.80 33.01 6.18
N ALA A 360 4.78 32.78 5.35
CA ALA A 360 4.78 33.13 3.92
C ALA A 360 4.69 34.65 3.67
N GLN A 361 4.11 35.41 4.59
CA GLN A 361 4.08 36.89 4.55
C GLN A 361 5.41 37.53 4.94
N GLN A 362 6.33 36.77 5.55
CA GLN A 362 7.63 37.27 5.97
C GLN A 362 8.71 37.00 4.91
N GLY A 363 9.86 37.67 5.07
CA GLY A 363 11.05 37.39 4.26
C GLY A 363 11.02 37.99 2.86
N TYR A 364 10.14 38.96 2.63
CA TYR A 364 10.05 39.70 1.35
C TYR A 364 9.81 38.81 0.14
N ALA A 365 9.12 37.67 0.34
CA ALA A 365 8.83 36.69 -0.71
C ALA A 365 8.02 37.28 -1.88
N ASN A 366 7.26 38.35 -1.63
CA ASN A 366 6.50 39.10 -2.63
C ASN A 366 7.33 40.14 -3.40
N ALA A 367 8.65 40.26 -3.16
CA ALA A 367 9.54 41.13 -3.93
C ALA A 367 9.52 40.81 -5.42
N THR A 368 9.47 39.51 -5.77
CA THR A 368 9.35 39.10 -7.18
C THR A 368 8.05 39.63 -7.80
N GLU A 369 6.99 39.77 -7.02
CA GLU A 369 5.72 40.28 -7.53
C GLU A 369 5.73 41.78 -7.77
N LEU A 370 6.53 42.52 -6.99
CA LEU A 370 6.82 43.92 -7.27
C LEU A 370 7.64 44.07 -8.57
N ALA A 371 8.60 43.17 -8.80
CA ALA A 371 9.39 43.18 -10.02
C ALA A 371 8.51 42.86 -11.25
N ASP A 372 7.68 41.82 -11.17
CA ASP A 372 6.71 41.46 -12.22
C ASP A 372 5.68 42.58 -12.45
N TYR A 373 5.26 43.29 -11.40
CA TYR A 373 4.39 44.46 -11.50
C TYR A 373 5.05 45.60 -12.31
N LEU A 374 6.31 45.94 -12.01
CA LEU A 374 7.05 46.95 -12.75
C LEU A 374 7.28 46.53 -14.21
N VAL A 375 7.53 45.24 -14.46
CA VAL A 375 7.58 44.69 -15.83
C VAL A 375 6.25 44.88 -16.55
N GLY A 376 5.12 44.67 -15.88
CA GLY A 376 3.79 44.98 -16.40
C GLY A 376 3.55 46.47 -16.69
N LYS A 377 4.38 47.37 -16.14
CA LYS A 377 4.39 48.83 -16.39
C LYS A 377 5.50 49.24 -17.37
N ASP A 378 5.92 48.32 -18.25
CA ASP A 378 6.93 48.49 -19.30
C ASP A 378 8.37 48.76 -18.82
N ILE A 379 8.72 48.36 -17.59
CA ILE A 379 10.12 48.42 -17.10
C ILE A 379 10.83 47.08 -17.41
N PRO A 380 12.00 47.05 -18.08
CA PRO A 380 12.75 45.82 -18.30
C PRO A 380 13.05 45.06 -17.00
N PHE A 381 12.91 43.73 -16.99
CA PHE A 381 13.02 42.91 -15.76
C PHE A 381 14.30 43.16 -14.94
N ARG A 382 15.46 43.36 -15.59
CA ARG A 382 16.72 43.62 -14.86
C ARG A 382 16.71 44.96 -14.12
N GLU A 383 16.05 45.96 -14.69
CA GLU A 383 15.87 47.27 -14.07
C GLU A 383 14.83 47.19 -12.95
N ALA A 384 13.69 46.55 -13.20
CA ALA A 384 12.69 46.26 -12.18
C ALA A 384 13.29 45.51 -10.97
N HIS A 385 14.08 44.46 -11.22
CA HIS A 385 14.77 43.71 -10.17
C HIS A 385 15.75 44.58 -9.37
N HIS A 386 16.48 45.49 -10.04
CA HIS A 386 17.39 46.41 -9.34
C HIS A 386 16.62 47.37 -8.43
N ILE A 387 15.56 48.00 -8.94
CA ILE A 387 14.66 48.89 -8.19
C ILE A 387 14.09 48.15 -6.97
N VAL A 388 13.56 46.95 -7.16
CA VAL A 388 13.01 46.14 -6.08
C VAL A 388 14.07 45.76 -5.04
N GLY A 389 15.30 45.50 -5.45
CA GLY A 389 16.41 45.28 -4.53
C GLY A 389 16.63 46.45 -3.57
N GLU A 390 16.53 47.69 -4.07
CA GLU A 390 16.61 48.90 -3.25
C GLU A 390 15.39 49.07 -2.34
N VAL A 391 14.19 48.78 -2.84
CA VAL A 391 12.95 48.79 -2.04
C VAL A 391 13.04 47.79 -0.88
N VAL A 392 13.52 46.56 -1.14
CA VAL A 392 13.70 45.51 -0.12
C VAL A 392 14.74 45.96 0.92
N LEU A 393 15.85 46.55 0.50
CA LEU A 393 16.85 47.09 1.43
C LEU A 393 16.23 48.16 2.35
N ALA A 394 15.47 49.09 1.79
CA ALA A 394 14.80 50.12 2.56
C ALA A 394 13.72 49.57 3.51
N ALA A 395 13.02 48.50 3.11
CA ALA A 395 12.06 47.81 3.96
C ALA A 395 12.74 47.09 5.13
N ILE A 396 13.88 46.43 4.88
CA ILE A 396 14.74 45.82 5.90
C ILE A 396 15.22 46.85 6.92
N ASP A 397 15.75 47.98 6.46
CA ASP A 397 16.25 49.04 7.34
C ASP A 397 15.14 49.63 8.24
N LYS A 398 13.88 49.61 7.77
CA LYS A 398 12.70 50.05 8.52
C LYS A 398 12.05 48.93 9.36
N GLY A 399 12.42 47.67 9.14
CA GLY A 399 11.83 46.51 9.81
C GLY A 399 10.36 46.26 9.47
N VAL A 400 9.92 46.59 8.25
CA VAL A 400 8.52 46.45 7.80
C VAL A 400 8.44 45.59 6.52
N PRO A 401 7.35 44.85 6.28
CA PRO A 401 7.13 44.16 5.01
C PRO A 401 6.90 45.14 3.84
N LEU A 402 6.97 44.67 2.59
CA LEU A 402 6.85 45.53 1.41
C LEU A 402 5.50 46.24 1.33
N GLU A 403 4.43 45.54 1.68
CA GLU A 403 3.06 46.05 1.68
C GLU A 403 2.79 47.12 2.75
N ASP A 404 3.66 47.28 3.74
CA ASP A 404 3.55 48.32 4.78
C ASP A 404 4.26 49.62 4.40
N LEU A 405 5.05 49.63 3.32
CA LEU A 405 5.61 50.86 2.75
C LEU A 405 4.47 51.68 2.13
N THR A 406 4.36 52.95 2.53
CA THR A 406 3.36 53.85 1.94
C THR A 406 3.63 54.11 0.47
N ILE A 407 2.59 54.45 -0.30
CA ILE A 407 2.74 54.69 -1.74
C ILE A 407 3.79 55.77 -2.03
N SER A 408 3.84 56.82 -1.19
CA SER A 408 4.83 57.89 -1.33
C SER A 408 6.25 57.38 -1.13
N GLN A 409 6.47 56.40 -0.24
CA GLN A 409 7.78 55.79 -0.02
C GLN A 409 8.16 54.86 -1.16
N LEU A 410 7.20 54.11 -1.73
CA LEU A 410 7.46 53.26 -2.89
C LEU A 410 7.79 54.10 -4.13
N GLN A 411 7.11 55.24 -4.30
CA GLN A 411 7.33 56.17 -5.42
C GLN A 411 8.68 56.89 -5.38
N GLU A 412 9.42 56.85 -4.27
CA GLU A 412 10.82 57.31 -4.21
C GLU A 412 11.74 56.44 -5.10
N PHE A 413 11.37 55.18 -5.34
CA PHE A 413 12.15 54.23 -6.15
C PHE A 413 11.68 54.14 -7.61
N SER A 414 10.38 54.32 -7.87
CA SER A 414 9.84 54.39 -9.23
C SER A 414 8.50 55.13 -9.27
N ASP A 415 8.39 56.11 -10.17
CA ASP A 415 7.16 56.87 -10.44
C ASP A 415 6.05 56.02 -11.08
N ARG A 416 6.37 54.81 -11.55
CA ARG A 416 5.43 53.83 -12.11
C ARG A 416 4.67 53.04 -11.06
N ILE A 417 5.03 53.16 -9.77
CA ILE A 417 4.31 52.49 -8.69
C ILE A 417 3.07 53.30 -8.30
N GLU A 418 1.91 52.67 -8.45
CA GLU A 418 0.59 53.24 -8.15
C GLU A 418 -0.11 52.46 -7.03
N GLN A 419 -1.28 52.93 -6.58
CA GLN A 419 -2.05 52.32 -5.49
C GLN A 419 -2.47 50.86 -5.75
N ASP A 420 -2.50 50.42 -7.01
CA ASP A 420 -2.79 49.03 -7.40
C ASP A 420 -1.69 48.04 -6.96
N VAL A 421 -0.47 48.51 -6.64
CA VAL A 421 0.66 47.66 -6.23
C VAL A 421 0.33 46.76 -5.05
N TYR A 422 -0.46 47.24 -4.08
CA TYR A 422 -0.82 46.47 -2.89
C TYR A 422 -1.69 45.24 -3.22
N GLN A 423 -2.49 45.31 -4.29
CA GLN A 423 -3.25 44.16 -4.77
C GLN A 423 -2.29 43.08 -5.30
N HIS A 424 -1.23 43.50 -5.98
CA HIS A 424 -0.23 42.61 -6.56
C HIS A 424 0.70 41.97 -5.52
N LEU A 425 0.98 42.66 -4.42
CA LEU A 425 1.82 42.20 -3.32
C LEU A 425 1.13 41.20 -2.38
N SER A 426 -0.19 41.05 -2.47
CA SER A 426 -0.95 40.10 -1.65
C SER A 426 -0.57 38.65 -1.95
N ILE A 427 -0.57 37.80 -0.91
CA ILE A 427 -0.31 36.36 -1.04
C ILE A 427 -1.25 35.70 -2.05
N GLU A 428 -2.53 36.09 -2.03
CA GLU A 428 -3.53 35.57 -2.96
C GLU A 428 -3.18 35.90 -4.41
N SER A 429 -2.78 37.14 -4.71
CA SER A 429 -2.28 37.52 -6.04
C SER A 429 -1.06 36.69 -6.43
N THR A 430 -0.10 36.49 -5.53
CA THR A 430 1.11 35.70 -5.78
C THR A 430 0.77 34.27 -6.20
N LEU A 431 -0.13 33.61 -5.47
CA LEU A 431 -0.57 32.25 -5.77
C LEU A 431 -1.36 32.20 -7.08
N ASN A 432 -2.33 33.11 -7.25
CA ASN A 432 -3.20 33.16 -8.42
C ASN A 432 -2.42 33.42 -9.72
N LYS A 433 -1.32 34.18 -9.70
CA LYS A 433 -0.50 34.41 -10.92
C LYS A 433 0.17 33.14 -11.45
N ARG A 434 0.37 32.10 -10.64
CA ARG A 434 1.06 30.86 -11.03
C ARG A 434 0.09 29.87 -11.69
N GLU A 435 -0.56 30.30 -12.77
CA GLU A 435 -1.58 29.52 -13.52
C GLU A 435 -1.03 28.66 -14.65
N ALA A 436 0.27 28.74 -14.95
CA ALA A 436 0.89 27.83 -15.91
C ALA A 436 0.75 26.37 -15.41
N LEU A 437 0.79 25.40 -16.33
CA LEU A 437 0.73 23.98 -16.00
C LEU A 437 1.80 23.63 -14.95
N GLY A 438 1.39 22.96 -13.88
CA GLY A 438 2.27 22.62 -12.76
C GLY A 438 2.54 23.78 -11.81
N GLY A 439 1.84 24.91 -11.95
CA GLY A 439 1.91 26.02 -11.01
C GLY A 439 1.11 25.78 -9.73
N THR A 440 1.34 26.63 -8.72
CA THR A 440 0.73 26.51 -7.39
C THR A 440 -0.63 27.20 -7.26
N SER A 441 -1.14 27.84 -8.31
CA SER A 441 -2.46 28.46 -8.26
C SER A 441 -3.54 27.42 -7.93
N ARG A 442 -4.59 27.86 -7.24
CA ARG A 442 -5.71 26.99 -6.87
C ARG A 442 -6.28 26.23 -8.07
N SER A 443 -6.46 26.93 -9.20
CA SER A 443 -7.00 26.33 -10.42
C SER A 443 -6.11 25.21 -10.97
N GLN A 444 -4.78 25.32 -10.83
CA GLN A 444 -3.84 24.29 -11.24
C GLN A 444 -3.77 23.11 -10.27
N VAL A 445 -3.82 23.39 -8.96
CA VAL A 445 -3.88 22.34 -7.92
C VAL A 445 -5.17 21.51 -8.07
N GLU A 446 -6.32 22.15 -8.27
CA GLU A 446 -7.60 21.45 -8.51
C GLU A 446 -7.56 20.62 -9.81
N LYS A 447 -6.96 21.14 -10.89
CA LYS A 447 -6.75 20.38 -12.13
C LYS A 447 -5.86 19.15 -11.92
N ALA A 448 -4.75 19.31 -11.19
CA ALA A 448 -3.85 18.20 -10.87
C ALA A 448 -4.57 17.13 -10.03
N LEU A 449 -5.32 17.54 -9.01
CA LEU A 449 -6.12 16.63 -8.18
C LEU A 449 -7.14 15.84 -9.01
N ALA A 450 -7.90 16.52 -9.87
CA ALA A 450 -8.89 15.90 -10.74
C ALA A 450 -8.25 14.95 -11.77
N THR A 451 -7.11 15.34 -12.36
CA THR A 451 -6.39 14.53 -13.35
C THR A 451 -5.93 13.21 -12.74
N THR A 452 -5.28 13.27 -11.57
CA THR A 452 -4.80 12.09 -10.85
C THR A 452 -5.95 11.20 -10.37
N GLN A 453 -7.05 11.77 -9.88
CA GLN A 453 -8.24 11.01 -9.45
C GLN A 453 -8.96 10.31 -10.61
N SER A 454 -9.02 10.94 -11.79
CA SER A 454 -9.65 10.37 -12.97
C SER A 454 -8.85 9.24 -13.61
N GLY A 455 -7.57 9.10 -13.26
CA GLY A 455 -6.65 8.16 -13.91
C GLY A 455 -6.43 8.47 -15.40
N ASN A 456 -6.76 9.69 -15.85
CA ASN A 456 -6.65 10.12 -17.26
C ASN A 456 -5.21 10.44 -17.66
N GLU A 457 -4.31 10.64 -16.71
CA GLU A 457 -2.91 10.44 -17.03
C GLU A 457 -2.70 8.95 -17.27
N ALA A 458 -2.31 8.64 -18.50
CA ALA A 458 -1.57 7.42 -18.76
C ALA A 458 -0.44 7.39 -17.72
N ILE A 459 -0.61 6.57 -16.68
CA ILE A 459 0.53 5.96 -16.01
C ILE A 459 1.43 5.57 -17.17
N LEU A 460 2.69 6.04 -17.19
CA LEU A 460 3.62 6.04 -18.33
C LEU A 460 3.76 4.73 -19.12
N ASN A 461 3.01 3.69 -18.77
CA ASN A 461 2.93 2.36 -19.34
C ASN A 461 1.54 1.90 -19.85
N GLU A 462 0.50 2.75 -19.99
CA GLU A 462 -0.75 2.30 -20.67
C GLU A 462 -0.49 1.86 -22.13
N GLN A 463 0.60 2.31 -22.75
CA GLN A 463 1.04 1.93 -24.09
C GLN A 463 2.10 0.82 -24.11
N VAL A 464 2.49 0.26 -22.95
CA VAL A 464 3.38 -0.91 -22.92
C VAL A 464 2.53 -2.16 -23.16
N VAL A 465 2.78 -2.81 -24.29
CA VAL A 465 2.22 -4.12 -24.62
C VAL A 465 2.46 -5.07 -23.44
N GLY A 466 1.39 -5.48 -22.74
CA GLY A 466 1.46 -6.49 -21.67
C GLY A 466 1.35 -6.00 -20.22
N ALA A 467 0.96 -4.75 -19.94
CA ALA A 467 0.56 -4.35 -18.59
C ALA A 467 -0.67 -5.17 -18.11
N PRO A 468 -0.76 -5.58 -16.81
CA PRO A 468 -1.93 -6.28 -16.30
C PRO A 468 -3.19 -5.45 -16.57
N GLY A 469 -4.16 -6.04 -17.28
CA GLY A 469 -5.33 -5.32 -17.78
C GLY A 469 -6.10 -4.59 -16.67
N LYS A 470 -6.78 -3.48 -17.04
CA LYS A 470 -7.56 -2.60 -16.14
C LYS A 470 -8.41 -3.35 -15.11
N GLN A 471 -8.93 -4.53 -15.45
CA GLN A 471 -9.70 -5.40 -14.55
C GLN A 471 -8.88 -5.98 -13.38
N ARG A 472 -7.65 -6.46 -13.62
CA ARG A 472 -6.78 -6.98 -12.53
C ARG A 472 -6.35 -5.85 -11.60
N ILE A 473 -6.13 -4.66 -12.14
CA ILE A 473 -5.83 -3.46 -11.34
C ILE A 473 -7.05 -3.05 -10.51
N GLN A 474 -8.27 -3.05 -11.07
CA GLN A 474 -9.48 -2.75 -10.29
C GLN A 474 -9.75 -3.77 -9.19
N VAL A 475 -9.55 -5.06 -9.46
CA VAL A 475 -9.68 -6.12 -8.43
C VAL A 475 -8.63 -5.94 -7.35
N ALA A 476 -7.37 -5.70 -7.71
CA ALA A 476 -6.31 -5.39 -6.76
C ALA A 476 -6.65 -4.14 -5.93
N LEU A 477 -7.02 -3.02 -6.55
CA LEU A 477 -7.43 -1.76 -5.87
C LEU A 477 -8.63 -1.95 -4.93
N LYS A 478 -9.56 -2.86 -5.27
CA LYS A 478 -10.70 -3.19 -4.42
C LYS A 478 -10.28 -4.02 -3.21
N GLN A 479 -9.43 -5.03 -3.43
CA GLN A 479 -8.77 -5.81 -2.37
C GLN A 479 -7.93 -4.90 -1.45
N VAL A 480 -7.33 -3.86 -2.02
CA VAL A 480 -6.57 -2.82 -1.31
C VAL A 480 -7.42 -2.00 -0.38
N LYS A 481 -8.52 -1.48 -0.90
CA LYS A 481 -9.47 -0.71 -0.12
C LYS A 481 -10.04 -1.55 1.03
N GLN A 482 -10.26 -2.85 0.84
CA GLN A 482 -10.76 -3.77 1.86
C GLN A 482 -9.76 -3.99 3.00
N ARG A 483 -8.50 -4.32 2.69
CA ARG A 483 -7.45 -4.49 3.72
C ARG A 483 -7.18 -3.22 4.54
N LEU A 484 -7.13 -2.05 3.90
CA LEU A 484 -6.96 -0.77 4.61
C LEU A 484 -8.15 -0.45 5.53
N ASN A 485 -9.36 -0.72 5.06
CA ASN A 485 -10.57 -0.55 5.85
C ASN A 485 -10.58 -1.50 7.06
N ALA A 486 -10.06 -2.72 6.92
CA ALA A 486 -9.90 -3.66 8.01
C ALA A 486 -8.85 -3.19 9.04
N GLN A 487 -7.70 -2.66 8.59
CA GLN A 487 -6.70 -2.06 9.48
C GLN A 487 -7.24 -0.83 10.21
N ARG A 488 -8.02 0.02 9.53
CA ARG A 488 -8.71 1.17 10.13
C ARG A 488 -9.75 0.73 11.16
N ALA A 489 -10.50 -0.34 10.88
CA ALA A 489 -11.43 -0.93 11.84
C ALA A 489 -10.72 -1.51 13.07
N ALA A 490 -9.54 -2.13 12.87
CA ALA A 490 -8.69 -2.60 13.97
C ALA A 490 -8.15 -1.43 14.82
N ALA A 491 -7.74 -0.32 14.18
CA ALA A 491 -7.35 0.91 14.87
C ALA A 491 -8.49 1.56 15.66
N MET A 492 -9.75 1.34 15.22
CA MET A 492 -10.97 1.75 15.92
C MET A 492 -11.53 0.67 16.86
N SER A 493 -10.72 -0.35 17.22
CA SER A 493 -11.06 -1.42 18.16
C SER A 493 -12.34 -2.21 17.82
N VAL A 494 -12.53 -2.57 16.56
CA VAL A 494 -13.61 -3.49 16.13
C VAL A 494 -13.14 -4.94 16.25
N ARG A 495 -13.98 -5.80 16.86
CA ARG A 495 -13.69 -7.23 17.06
C ARG A 495 -14.95 -8.10 16.95
N ARG A 496 -14.76 -9.42 16.81
CA ARG A 496 -15.84 -10.41 16.97
C ARG A 496 -16.48 -10.31 18.36
N ALA A 497 -17.80 -10.46 18.42
CA ALA A 497 -18.55 -10.47 19.67
C ALA A 497 -18.23 -11.71 20.51
N ARG A 498 -18.32 -11.55 21.83
CA ARG A 498 -18.13 -12.59 22.84
C ARG A 498 -19.43 -12.78 23.61
N MET A 499 -19.56 -13.90 24.32
CA MET A 499 -20.76 -14.16 25.13
C MET A 499 -20.96 -13.14 26.26
N SER A 500 -19.89 -12.47 26.70
CA SER A 500 -19.95 -11.33 27.63
C SER A 500 -20.60 -10.07 27.03
N ASP A 501 -20.69 -9.96 25.71
CA ASP A 501 -21.19 -8.77 25.03
C ASP A 501 -22.72 -8.81 24.80
N VAL A 502 -23.36 -9.97 25.00
CA VAL A 502 -24.78 -10.21 24.68
C VAL A 502 -25.70 -9.16 25.28
N ASP A 503 -25.55 -8.87 26.57
CA ASP A 503 -26.43 -7.92 27.26
C ASP A 503 -26.26 -6.51 26.70
N ARG A 504 -25.04 -6.15 26.27
CA ARG A 504 -24.77 -4.84 25.69
C ARG A 504 -25.26 -4.74 24.24
N ILE A 505 -25.10 -5.78 23.44
CA ILE A 505 -25.66 -5.89 22.09
C ILE A 505 -27.19 -5.76 22.17
N TYR A 506 -27.85 -6.52 23.05
CA TYR A 506 -29.30 -6.48 23.25
C TYR A 506 -29.81 -5.08 23.62
N GLN A 507 -29.10 -4.37 24.50
CA GLN A 507 -29.44 -2.99 24.86
C GLN A 507 -29.33 -2.04 23.67
N LEU A 508 -28.23 -2.12 22.91
CA LEU A 508 -28.00 -1.25 21.75
C LEU A 508 -29.03 -1.52 20.66
N THR A 509 -29.29 -2.79 20.33
CA THR A 509 -30.23 -3.14 19.26
C THR A 509 -31.66 -2.73 19.61
N ASN A 510 -32.12 -2.98 20.84
CA ASN A 510 -33.49 -2.62 21.22
C ASN A 510 -33.70 -1.13 21.39
N PHE A 511 -32.70 -0.38 21.85
CA PHE A 511 -32.80 1.08 21.87
C PHE A 511 -33.09 1.67 20.49
N TRP A 512 -32.45 1.16 19.44
CA TRP A 512 -32.69 1.60 18.06
C TRP A 512 -33.94 0.98 17.44
N ALA A 513 -34.32 -0.23 17.87
CA ALA A 513 -35.59 -0.84 17.46
C ALA A 513 -36.81 -0.09 18.02
N ASP A 514 -36.76 0.38 19.26
CA ASP A 514 -37.81 1.21 19.88
C ASP A 514 -37.97 2.56 19.16
N LYS A 515 -36.91 3.05 18.50
CA LYS A 515 -36.96 4.24 17.62
C LYS A 515 -37.41 3.91 16.20
N GLY A 516 -37.63 2.64 15.87
CA GLY A 516 -38.02 2.20 14.53
C GLY A 516 -36.91 2.24 13.49
N GLU A 517 -35.64 2.31 13.89
CA GLU A 517 -34.50 2.39 12.96
C GLU A 517 -34.03 1.01 12.48
N ILE A 518 -34.21 -0.03 13.32
CA ILE A 518 -33.92 -1.43 12.99
C ILE A 518 -35.00 -2.34 13.57
N LEU A 519 -34.97 -3.63 13.21
CA LEU A 519 -35.87 -4.63 13.79
C LEU A 519 -35.40 -5.09 15.18
N PRO A 520 -36.34 -5.38 16.10
CA PRO A 520 -35.99 -5.89 17.42
C PRO A 520 -35.37 -7.28 17.34
N ARG A 521 -34.43 -7.57 18.24
CA ARG A 521 -33.81 -8.89 18.35
C ARG A 521 -33.94 -9.38 19.80
N SER A 522 -34.51 -10.58 19.96
CA SER A 522 -34.61 -11.20 21.27
C SER A 522 -33.22 -11.53 21.81
N ARG A 523 -33.10 -11.55 23.14
CA ARG A 523 -31.84 -11.93 23.79
C ARG A 523 -31.41 -13.35 23.40
N ASP A 524 -32.37 -14.27 23.26
CA ASP A 524 -32.10 -15.65 22.86
C ASP A 524 -31.57 -15.73 21.42
N ASN A 525 -32.08 -14.91 20.49
CA ASN A 525 -31.57 -14.86 19.12
C ASN A 525 -30.11 -14.37 19.10
N ILE A 526 -29.79 -13.34 19.88
CA ILE A 526 -28.41 -12.82 19.98
C ILE A 526 -27.47 -13.88 20.58
N ILE A 527 -27.92 -14.68 21.55
CA ILE A 527 -27.13 -15.78 22.13
C ILE A 527 -26.84 -16.86 21.08
N HIS A 528 -27.85 -17.29 20.33
CA HIS A 528 -27.69 -18.33 19.31
C HIS A 528 -26.78 -17.87 18.17
N ASP A 529 -26.89 -16.59 17.78
CA ASP A 529 -26.16 -16.03 16.65
C ASP A 529 -24.93 -15.21 17.05
N ILE A 530 -24.45 -15.30 18.30
CA ILE A 530 -23.38 -14.42 18.82
C ILE A 530 -22.11 -14.44 17.95
N GLN A 531 -21.83 -15.56 17.29
CA GLN A 531 -20.68 -15.73 16.39
C GLN A 531 -20.79 -14.90 15.11
N ASN A 532 -22.00 -14.48 14.74
CA ASN A 532 -22.28 -13.64 13.58
C ASN A 532 -22.15 -12.15 13.91
N PHE A 533 -22.08 -11.78 15.19
CA PHE A 533 -21.97 -10.40 15.64
C PHE A 533 -20.51 -9.94 15.73
N VAL A 534 -20.32 -8.65 15.47
CA VAL A 534 -19.12 -7.87 15.75
C VAL A 534 -19.48 -6.67 16.60
N VAL A 535 -18.51 -6.18 17.36
CA VAL A 535 -18.66 -5.04 18.28
C VAL A 535 -17.54 -4.04 18.07
N ALA A 536 -17.87 -2.76 18.22
CA ALA A 536 -16.91 -1.67 18.27
C ALA A 536 -16.71 -1.26 19.73
N GLU A 537 -15.45 -1.13 20.15
CA GLU A 537 -15.09 -0.75 21.51
C GLU A 537 -14.48 0.66 21.57
N LEU A 538 -14.86 1.42 22.59
CA LEU A 538 -14.23 2.69 22.95
C LEU A 538 -13.96 2.68 24.45
N ASP A 539 -12.71 2.92 24.85
CA ASP A 539 -12.26 2.87 26.25
C ASP A 539 -12.68 1.59 27.00
N GLY A 540 -12.67 0.45 26.30
CA GLY A 540 -13.04 -0.87 26.84
C GLY A 540 -14.55 -1.13 26.95
N ASN A 541 -15.40 -0.22 26.45
CA ASN A 541 -16.85 -0.40 26.44
C ASN A 541 -17.37 -0.66 25.02
N VAL A 542 -18.31 -1.58 24.87
CA VAL A 542 -18.99 -1.81 23.59
C VAL A 542 -19.97 -0.66 23.31
N VAL A 543 -19.65 0.11 22.26
CA VAL A 543 -20.39 1.31 21.82
C VAL A 543 -21.13 1.09 20.51
N GLY A 544 -20.89 0.00 19.80
CA GLY A 544 -21.61 -0.31 18.56
C GLY A 544 -21.57 -1.79 18.23
N THR A 545 -22.50 -2.23 17.39
CA THR A 545 -22.58 -3.62 16.94
C THR A 545 -23.10 -3.71 15.51
N ALA A 546 -22.76 -4.80 14.84
CA ALA A 546 -23.28 -5.22 13.55
C ALA A 546 -23.20 -6.74 13.46
N SER A 547 -23.93 -7.34 12.53
CA SER A 547 -23.91 -8.78 12.29
C SER A 547 -23.90 -9.10 10.81
N LEU A 548 -23.33 -10.25 10.45
CA LEU A 548 -23.34 -10.76 9.08
C LEU A 548 -24.10 -12.09 9.03
N TYR A 549 -25.20 -12.12 8.30
CA TYR A 549 -26.05 -13.29 8.13
C TYR A 549 -25.88 -13.88 6.74
N ILE A 550 -25.53 -15.16 6.64
CA ILE A 550 -25.23 -15.81 5.36
C ILE A 550 -26.47 -16.58 4.91
N TYR A 551 -26.98 -16.26 3.71
CA TYR A 551 -28.16 -16.93 3.15
C TYR A 551 -27.80 -18.19 2.36
N GLN A 552 -26.77 -18.08 1.51
CA GLN A 552 -26.33 -19.16 0.63
C GLN A 552 -24.89 -18.92 0.18
N THR A 553 -24.30 -19.88 -0.54
CA THR A 553 -22.98 -19.74 -1.15
C THR A 553 -22.94 -18.47 -2.00
N GLY A 554 -22.09 -17.52 -1.62
CA GLY A 554 -21.92 -16.26 -2.32
C GLY A 554 -22.81 -15.09 -1.89
N LEU A 555 -23.81 -15.26 -1.01
CA LEU A 555 -24.71 -14.17 -0.60
C LEU A 555 -24.86 -14.06 0.93
N ALA A 556 -24.62 -12.87 1.46
CA ALA A 556 -24.87 -12.54 2.86
C ALA A 556 -25.47 -11.13 3.04
N GLU A 557 -26.01 -10.86 4.22
CA GLU A 557 -26.61 -9.58 4.60
C GLU A 557 -25.91 -9.02 5.84
N ILE A 558 -25.62 -7.71 5.80
CA ILE A 558 -25.23 -6.97 7.00
C ILE A 558 -26.49 -6.50 7.74
N ARG A 559 -26.64 -6.96 8.98
CA ARG A 559 -27.79 -6.69 9.85
C ARG A 559 -27.37 -5.98 11.14
N SER A 560 -28.33 -5.35 11.81
CA SER A 560 -28.18 -4.82 13.17
C SER A 560 -27.03 -3.81 13.32
N VAL A 561 -26.76 -3.01 12.29
CA VAL A 561 -25.69 -1.98 12.33
C VAL A 561 -26.15 -0.81 13.17
N VAL A 562 -25.68 -0.74 14.41
CA VAL A 562 -26.05 0.31 15.35
C VAL A 562 -24.85 0.81 16.14
N VAL A 563 -24.88 2.10 16.48
CA VAL A 563 -23.90 2.77 17.34
C VAL A 563 -24.66 3.53 18.42
N GLN A 564 -24.11 3.57 19.62
CA GLN A 564 -24.64 4.35 20.74
C GLN A 564 -24.84 5.81 20.33
N ASP A 565 -25.94 6.41 20.77
CA ASP A 565 -26.39 7.76 20.38
C ASP A 565 -25.32 8.84 20.64
N SER A 566 -24.62 8.75 21.78
CA SER A 566 -23.52 9.65 22.16
C SER A 566 -22.26 9.52 21.30
N ASP A 567 -22.12 8.40 20.60
CA ASP A 567 -20.89 8.00 19.91
C ASP A 567 -21.06 7.96 18.39
N GLN A 568 -22.18 8.51 17.89
CA GLN A 568 -22.40 8.67 16.47
C GLN A 568 -21.43 9.69 15.85
N HIS A 569 -21.24 9.59 14.53
CA HIS A 569 -20.36 10.46 13.73
C HIS A 569 -18.85 10.41 14.06
N GLN A 570 -18.43 9.50 14.94
CA GLN A 570 -17.02 9.29 15.26
C GLN A 570 -16.36 8.15 14.44
N GLY A 571 -17.13 7.50 13.55
CA GLY A 571 -16.64 6.54 12.54
C GLY A 571 -16.82 5.05 12.87
N GLN A 572 -17.33 4.71 14.06
CA GLN A 572 -17.50 3.33 14.55
C GLN A 572 -18.46 2.52 13.67
N GLY A 573 -19.54 3.13 13.18
CA GLY A 573 -20.46 2.47 12.25
C GLY A 573 -19.77 2.07 10.95
N LYS A 574 -18.89 2.94 10.43
CA LYS A 574 -18.12 2.68 9.22
C LYS A 574 -17.13 1.54 9.46
N ALA A 575 -16.45 1.56 10.61
CA ALA A 575 -15.52 0.51 11.01
C ALA A 575 -16.20 -0.87 11.14
N LEU A 576 -17.41 -0.92 11.71
CA LEU A 576 -18.20 -2.16 11.83
C LEU A 576 -18.54 -2.77 10.46
N VAL A 577 -19.09 -1.97 9.55
CA VAL A 577 -19.45 -2.43 8.19
C VAL A 577 -18.19 -2.88 7.43
N GLN A 578 -17.11 -2.12 7.55
CA GLN A 578 -15.83 -2.44 6.92
C GLN A 578 -15.22 -3.76 7.40
N TYR A 579 -15.26 -4.00 8.71
CA TYR A 579 -14.81 -5.26 9.29
C TYR A 579 -15.63 -6.45 8.77
N LEU A 580 -16.96 -6.30 8.66
CA LEU A 580 -17.82 -7.34 8.12
C LEU A 580 -17.59 -7.60 6.63
N LEU A 581 -17.30 -6.57 5.83
CA LEU A 581 -16.96 -6.75 4.42
C LEU A 581 -15.65 -7.50 4.22
N GLU A 582 -14.63 -7.25 5.05
CA GLU A 582 -13.38 -8.02 5.05
C GLU A 582 -13.62 -9.46 5.47
N PHE A 583 -14.38 -9.67 6.54
CA PHE A 583 -14.73 -11.01 7.01
C PHE A 583 -15.50 -11.79 5.92
N ALA A 584 -16.46 -11.14 5.27
CA ALA A 584 -17.20 -11.72 4.15
C ALA A 584 -16.31 -12.06 2.95
N TYR A 585 -15.32 -11.22 2.66
CA TYR A 585 -14.32 -11.48 1.62
C TYR A 585 -13.46 -12.71 1.94
N GLN A 586 -13.00 -12.85 3.19
CA GLN A 586 -12.22 -14.02 3.63
C GLN A 586 -13.03 -15.32 3.58
N MET A 587 -14.36 -15.22 3.62
CA MET A 587 -15.29 -16.34 3.46
C MET A 587 -15.68 -16.61 2.00
N GLU A 588 -15.05 -15.95 1.02
CA GLU A 588 -15.32 -16.09 -0.41
C GLU A 588 -16.78 -15.79 -0.80
N LEU A 589 -17.42 -14.85 -0.10
CA LEU A 589 -18.74 -14.36 -0.49
C LEU A 589 -18.62 -13.44 -1.72
N GLU A 590 -19.61 -13.48 -2.61
CA GLU A 590 -19.61 -12.74 -3.88
C GLU A 590 -20.38 -11.42 -3.77
N GLN A 591 -21.46 -11.40 -2.99
CA GLN A 591 -22.36 -10.28 -2.84
C GLN A 591 -22.82 -10.12 -1.38
N ILE A 592 -22.81 -8.88 -0.91
CA ILE A 592 -23.30 -8.49 0.41
C ILE A 592 -24.43 -7.50 0.24
N ILE A 593 -25.57 -7.77 0.87
CA ILE A 593 -26.74 -6.87 0.83
C ILE A 593 -26.94 -6.17 2.17
N VAL A 594 -27.66 -5.06 2.13
CA VAL A 594 -28.19 -4.37 3.30
C VAL A 594 -29.56 -3.82 2.97
N LEU A 595 -30.51 -4.05 3.88
CA LEU A 595 -31.82 -3.41 3.89
C LEU A 595 -31.73 -2.19 4.83
N THR A 596 -32.09 -1.00 4.35
CA THR A 596 -31.85 0.22 5.10
C THR A 596 -32.84 1.35 4.81
N TYR A 597 -33.13 2.15 5.86
CA TYR A 597 -33.85 3.42 5.74
C TYR A 597 -32.91 4.63 5.55
N ILE A 598 -31.58 4.42 5.56
CA ILE A 598 -30.55 5.48 5.43
C ILE A 598 -29.58 5.20 4.26
N PRO A 599 -30.07 5.08 3.01
CA PRO A 599 -29.25 4.65 1.89
C PRO A 599 -28.03 5.56 1.63
N GLN A 600 -28.14 6.86 1.91
CA GLN A 600 -27.03 7.80 1.71
C GLN A 600 -25.79 7.40 2.52
N TYR A 601 -25.97 6.86 3.74
CA TYR A 601 -24.86 6.39 4.56
C TYR A 601 -24.13 5.22 3.88
N PHE A 602 -24.86 4.20 3.42
CA PHE A 602 -24.27 3.02 2.78
C PHE A 602 -23.70 3.31 1.38
N GLN A 603 -24.22 4.30 0.66
CA GLN A 603 -23.60 4.80 -0.57
C GLN A 603 -22.18 5.32 -0.33
N THR A 604 -21.93 6.05 0.78
CA THR A 604 -20.57 6.49 1.13
C THR A 604 -19.61 5.32 1.41
N LEU A 605 -20.15 4.14 1.71
CA LEU A 605 -19.40 2.90 1.95
C LEU A 605 -19.25 2.04 0.68
N GLY A 606 -19.83 2.45 -0.44
CA GLY A 606 -19.71 1.79 -1.74
C GLY A 606 -20.81 0.78 -2.07
N PHE A 607 -21.92 0.79 -1.33
CA PHE A 607 -23.12 0.03 -1.70
C PHE A 607 -23.89 0.74 -2.82
N ASN A 608 -24.48 -0.04 -3.73
CA ASN A 608 -25.31 0.45 -4.84
C ASN A 608 -26.75 0.00 -4.67
N PHE A 609 -27.71 0.79 -5.16
CA PHE A 609 -29.12 0.41 -5.14
C PHE A 609 -29.37 -0.85 -5.97
N ILE A 610 -30.19 -1.74 -5.44
CA ILE A 610 -30.74 -2.92 -6.15
C ILE A 610 -32.26 -2.92 -6.01
N ASP A 611 -32.94 -3.59 -6.94
CA ASP A 611 -34.38 -3.76 -6.86
C ASP A 611 -34.72 -4.74 -5.72
N LYS A 612 -35.52 -4.31 -4.74
CA LYS A 612 -35.94 -5.15 -3.60
C LYS A 612 -36.69 -6.40 -4.07
N SER A 613 -37.40 -6.32 -5.21
CA SER A 613 -38.08 -7.47 -5.83
C SER A 613 -37.15 -8.48 -6.50
N SER A 614 -35.86 -8.18 -6.63
CA SER A 614 -34.84 -9.12 -7.14
C SER A 614 -34.25 -10.04 -6.06
N LEU A 615 -34.62 -9.83 -4.79
CA LEU A 615 -34.22 -10.69 -3.68
C LEU A 615 -35.21 -11.86 -3.54
N ALA A 616 -34.74 -13.03 -3.07
CA ALA A 616 -35.61 -14.19 -2.85
C ALA A 616 -36.65 -13.93 -1.75
N ASP A 617 -37.82 -14.59 -1.81
CA ASP A 617 -38.94 -14.35 -0.89
C ASP A 617 -38.57 -14.55 0.59
N ASN A 618 -37.67 -15.48 0.90
CA ASN A 618 -37.13 -15.72 2.25
C ASN A 618 -36.16 -14.62 2.76
N ILE A 619 -35.72 -13.73 1.88
CA ILE A 619 -34.96 -12.51 2.21
C ILE A 619 -35.92 -11.35 2.45
N ILE A 620 -37.07 -11.35 1.76
CA ILE A 620 -38.14 -10.34 1.89
C ILE A 620 -38.99 -10.58 3.15
N GLU A 621 -39.16 -11.83 3.59
CA GLU A 621 -39.93 -12.19 4.79
C GLU A 621 -39.34 -11.70 6.12
N ASP A 622 -38.10 -11.19 6.14
CA ASP A 622 -37.47 -10.61 7.35
C ASP A 622 -37.86 -9.13 7.56
N SER A 623 -38.68 -8.50 6.71
CA SER A 623 -39.23 -7.15 6.96
C SER A 623 -40.55 -7.23 7.75
N GLU A 624 -40.47 -7.43 9.06
CA GLU A 624 -41.67 -7.37 9.91
C GLU A 624 -42.16 -5.91 10.08
N PRO A 625 -43.49 -5.69 10.16
CA PRO A 625 -44.04 -4.35 10.34
C PRO A 625 -43.56 -3.73 11.66
N SER A 626 -42.77 -2.66 11.55
CA SER A 626 -42.47 -1.79 12.69
C SER A 626 -43.64 -0.84 12.91
N PRO A 627 -44.07 -0.58 14.16
CA PRO A 627 -45.10 0.42 14.45
C PRO A 627 -44.68 1.87 14.11
N HIS A 628 -43.42 2.09 13.70
CA HIS A 628 -42.82 3.41 13.52
C HIS A 628 -42.40 3.76 12.08
N LYS A 629 -42.24 2.79 11.16
CA LYS A 629 -41.85 3.03 9.76
C LYS A 629 -42.54 2.05 8.81
N ASP A 630 -42.92 2.51 7.62
CA ASP A 630 -43.53 1.68 6.58
C ASP A 630 -42.46 0.78 5.95
N PRO A 631 -42.64 -0.56 5.91
CA PRO A 631 -41.74 -1.47 5.21
C PRO A 631 -41.48 -1.13 3.73
N ALA A 632 -42.38 -0.37 3.10
CA ALA A 632 -42.23 0.12 1.74
C ALA A 632 -41.12 1.20 1.58
N ASP A 633 -40.74 1.88 2.66
CA ASP A 633 -39.70 2.92 2.66
C ASP A 633 -38.28 2.36 2.84
N GLU A 634 -38.17 1.07 3.14
CA GLU A 634 -36.88 0.37 3.28
C GLU A 634 -36.35 -0.08 1.92
N VAL A 635 -35.16 0.39 1.56
CA VAL A 635 -34.51 0.09 0.28
C VAL A 635 -33.44 -0.98 0.42
N ALA A 636 -33.27 -1.75 -0.66
CA ALA A 636 -32.21 -2.75 -0.76
C ALA A 636 -30.97 -2.18 -1.46
N MET A 637 -29.79 -2.46 -0.91
CA MET A 637 -28.52 -2.09 -1.52
C MET A 637 -27.55 -3.27 -1.53
N ALA A 638 -26.69 -3.36 -2.55
CA ALA A 638 -25.67 -4.40 -2.68
C ALA A 638 -24.25 -3.85 -2.76
N TYR A 639 -23.33 -4.60 -2.18
CA TYR A 639 -21.89 -4.50 -2.33
C TYR A 639 -21.38 -5.79 -2.97
N ILE A 640 -20.87 -5.69 -4.19
CA ILE A 640 -20.25 -6.81 -4.89
C ILE A 640 -18.83 -6.97 -4.35
N LEU A 641 -18.41 -8.17 -3.95
CA LEU A 641 -17.06 -8.50 -3.49
C LEU A 641 -16.18 -8.98 -4.66
N SER A 642 -16.69 -9.86 -5.52
CA SER A 642 -16.03 -10.39 -6.74
C SER A 642 -16.96 -10.23 -7.96
N LEU A 643 -16.41 -10.03 -9.17
CA LEU A 643 -17.23 -10.16 -10.39
C LEU A 643 -17.52 -11.64 -10.60
N PRO A 644 -18.77 -12.06 -10.91
CA PRO A 644 -19.05 -13.45 -11.25
C PRO A 644 -18.12 -13.86 -12.39
N GLN A 645 -17.42 -14.99 -12.21
CA GLN A 645 -16.69 -15.62 -13.30
C GLN A 645 -17.71 -15.86 -14.42
N GLN A 646 -17.58 -15.15 -15.54
CA GLN A 646 -18.31 -15.51 -16.73
C GLN A 646 -17.87 -16.93 -17.10
N ALA A 647 -18.81 -17.87 -17.01
CA ALA A 647 -18.65 -19.27 -17.36
C ALA A 647 -18.27 -19.47 -18.82
#